data_AF-A0A7W8PCP5-F1
#
_entry.id   AF-A0A7W8PCP5-F1
#
_cell.length_a   1.000
_cell.length_b   1.000
_cell.length_c   1.000
_cell.angle_alpha   90.00
_cell.angle_beta   90.00
_cell.angle_gamma   90.00
#
_symmetry.space_group_name_H-M   'P 1'
#
loop_
_entity.id
_entity.type
_entity.pdbx_description
1 polymer ?
#
loop_
_entity_poly.entity_id
_entity_poly.type
_entity_poly.pdbx_seq_one_letter_code
_entity_poly.pdbx_strand_id
1 'polypeptide(L)'
;MAVNQPSKNAARDAGADPGMVHAFNQGMDPEGQQQEQAPGASASRTRGQSGQFSFTSANDYVPSVISRHKGGEALGKITEMLRSEFKERDPDHELELIPINWKDTVDLYFSAVVVTLRHKAWLDRGVAYYTLIIEGSAPALESVSRFVANETITELRLTGDTNNQILNNEVRNRLEKVYPMVPQWGAGVCVVPRDFNPANEELAHKLAVCAGNACSSELSRNKPGGWHDLNLADAVGNEVLTVRPKFGNEQIYNAVGHPVRADVEIRTTVPGQLVQGQQDAAVRDTTVTLVRGFVDLVWAPVDQQNQPYAQWVAPQQLQPGGVHPSQYQKYLPRFVATQSESEKVPTLGGQLLSLVSAACLSTNMLWAEAFRPAKERSGGSDVDWKNIGALNIEANFENSATGYGVPLDSTLDSFTRQNPQNGSEFHKLIASTIRQRLAVSVDIPECGPETALSEAILLAGDSDAENRRTGNRMLVGSSMDLTNGLFVKNYMALVDTLARQQHPDALSRQRLQLEDHRLVTDEYNRIHLGYFIYRTGEKLDIRFIDYLALLATQGTSNHQDVLEWSDTFSDVNLPLNLRISRRQKIIEGIVGERNVTYTGFARRCTLDNIFFTALLMSIAELKIKMNVDSVAGHQPQYRRPINPFVADAALDPGINLGLFGSSYAGPSQQYGNRAGFNRFMY
;
A
#
# COMPACT_ATOMS: atom_id res chain seq x y z
N MET A 1 47.95 14.81 -13.45
CA MET A 1 48.94 15.20 -12.42
C MET A 1 48.71 14.26 -11.24
N ALA A 2 49.43 13.15 -11.08
CA ALA A 2 50.87 12.97 -10.89
C ALA A 2 51.32 13.21 -9.43
N VAL A 3 51.37 12.10 -8.67
CA VAL A 3 52.39 11.70 -7.66
C VAL A 3 52.60 12.59 -6.42
N ASN A 4 52.33 12.04 -5.23
CA ASN A 4 53.36 11.84 -4.20
C ASN A 4 52.91 10.97 -3.00
N GLN A 5 53.59 9.82 -2.81
CA GLN A 5 53.98 9.26 -1.52
C GLN A 5 55.53 9.30 -1.48
N PRO A 6 56.17 9.50 -0.32
CA PRO A 6 56.69 8.36 0.47
C PRO A 6 56.55 8.62 2.01
N SER A 7 56.97 7.79 2.97
CA SER A 7 58.01 6.74 2.99
C SER A 7 57.80 5.63 4.05
N LYS A 8 58.53 4.52 3.89
CA LYS A 8 58.55 3.28 4.71
C LYS A 8 59.30 3.41 6.05
N ASN A 9 58.98 2.52 7.01
CA ASN A 9 59.86 1.51 7.64
C ASN A 9 59.03 0.74 8.72
N ALA A 10 58.84 -0.59 8.67
CA ALA A 10 59.78 -1.71 8.95
C ALA A 10 60.16 -1.84 10.45
N ALA A 11 60.19 -3.00 11.12
CA ALA A 11 59.72 -4.38 10.88
C ALA A 11 59.88 -5.22 12.19
N ARG A 12 59.45 -6.50 12.22
CA ARG A 12 59.72 -7.55 13.25
C ARG A 12 58.96 -7.44 14.60
N ASP A 13 58.66 -8.52 15.34
CA ASP A 13 58.81 -9.97 15.10
C ASP A 13 57.79 -10.81 15.93
N ALA A 14 57.57 -12.06 15.49
CA ALA A 14 57.19 -13.29 16.22
C ALA A 14 56.21 -13.30 17.43
N GLY A 15 55.19 -14.18 17.34
CA GLY A 15 55.17 -15.38 18.21
C GLY A 15 53.99 -15.65 19.16
N ALA A 16 53.38 -16.83 18.99
CA ALA A 16 52.73 -17.68 20.01
C ALA A 16 51.42 -17.25 20.73
N ASP A 17 50.33 -17.93 20.34
CA ASP A 17 49.24 -18.42 21.20
C ASP A 17 49.78 -19.61 22.08
N PRO A 18 49.13 -20.18 23.13
CA PRO A 18 47.75 -19.97 23.63
C PRO A 18 47.57 -19.92 25.17
N GLY A 19 46.32 -19.78 25.67
CA GLY A 19 45.95 -20.38 26.98
C GLY A 19 44.90 -19.70 27.90
N MET A 20 43.64 -20.15 27.80
CA MET A 20 42.79 -20.67 28.89
C MET A 20 42.83 -20.09 30.34
N VAL A 21 41.62 -19.71 30.82
CA VAL A 21 41.03 -20.04 32.15
C VAL A 21 41.62 -19.42 33.43
N HIS A 22 40.86 -18.52 34.07
CA HIS A 22 40.16 -18.86 35.33
C HIS A 22 39.08 -17.85 35.75
N ALA A 23 37.95 -18.37 36.22
CA ALA A 23 37.05 -17.67 37.14
C ALA A 23 37.21 -18.28 38.56
N PHE A 24 37.08 -17.46 39.60
CA PHE A 24 36.66 -17.74 40.99
C PHE A 24 36.80 -16.39 41.74
N ASN A 25 35.79 -15.67 42.24
CA ASN A 25 34.61 -15.97 43.07
C ASN A 25 34.92 -16.03 44.59
N GLN A 26 34.02 -15.47 45.41
CA GLN A 26 34.00 -15.40 46.90
C GLN A 26 35.01 -14.42 47.56
N GLY A 27 34.70 -13.74 48.68
CA GLY A 27 33.43 -13.63 49.42
C GLY A 27 33.60 -13.26 50.91
N MET A 28 32.52 -12.79 51.54
CA MET A 28 32.25 -12.72 53.00
C MET A 28 32.85 -11.58 53.87
N ASP A 29 31.94 -10.69 54.28
CA ASP A 29 31.74 -10.07 55.62
C ASP A 29 31.87 -11.08 56.80
N PRO A 30 32.00 -10.71 58.11
CA PRO A 30 31.29 -9.64 58.86
C PRO A 30 32.20 -8.86 59.88
N GLU A 31 31.80 -8.01 60.85
CA GLU A 31 30.54 -7.54 61.50
C GLU A 31 30.89 -6.16 62.17
N GLY A 32 30.02 -5.21 62.58
CA GLY A 32 28.56 -5.03 62.60
C GLY A 32 28.17 -3.77 63.44
N GLN A 33 26.93 -3.74 63.99
CA GLN A 33 26.33 -2.71 64.87
C GLN A 33 26.08 -1.29 64.28
N GLN A 34 24.95 -0.60 64.52
CA GLN A 34 23.58 -1.01 64.92
C GLN A 34 22.66 0.24 64.81
N GLN A 35 21.50 0.16 64.14
CA GLN A 35 20.24 0.80 64.60
C GLN A 35 19.03 0.44 63.73
N GLU A 36 18.03 -0.16 64.38
CA GLU A 36 16.66 -0.44 63.93
C GLU A 36 15.72 0.75 64.29
N GLN A 37 14.46 0.90 63.86
CA GLN A 37 13.50 0.00 63.19
C GLN A 37 12.34 0.77 62.51
N ALA A 38 11.92 0.32 61.33
CA ALA A 38 10.51 0.27 60.83
C ALA A 38 9.68 1.59 60.61
N PRO A 39 8.43 1.54 60.06
CA PRO A 39 8.27 1.45 58.59
C PRO A 39 7.18 2.35 57.97
N GLY A 40 7.25 2.53 56.64
CA GLY A 40 6.11 2.65 55.71
C GLY A 40 4.97 3.63 55.99
N ALA A 41 4.97 4.78 55.30
CA ALA A 41 3.76 5.61 55.12
C ALA A 41 3.62 6.09 53.67
N SER A 42 2.42 5.97 53.12
CA SER A 42 2.03 6.38 51.78
C SER A 42 1.93 7.91 51.65
N ALA A 43 2.83 8.51 50.86
CA ALA A 43 2.79 9.93 50.53
C ALA A 43 1.73 10.21 49.45
N SER A 44 0.46 10.32 49.89
CA SER A 44 -0.56 10.99 49.11
C SER A 44 -0.10 12.42 48.78
N ARG A 45 0.03 12.76 47.49
CA ARG A 45 0.29 14.15 47.10
C ARG A 45 -0.99 14.95 47.24
N THR A 46 -1.11 15.61 48.40
CA THR A 46 -2.20 16.53 48.72
C THR A 46 -2.35 17.58 47.62
N ARG A 47 -3.59 17.76 47.17
CA ARG A 47 -4.00 18.74 46.16
C ARG A 47 -3.60 20.15 46.63
N GLY A 48 -2.64 20.78 45.94
CA GLY A 48 -2.16 22.11 46.28
C GLY A 48 -3.20 23.19 46.03
N GLN A 49 -3.99 23.54 47.05
CA GLN A 49 -4.69 24.83 47.09
C GLN A 49 -3.70 25.94 47.45
N SER A 50 -3.23 26.67 46.44
CA SER A 50 -2.92 28.11 46.54
C SER A 50 -2.47 28.60 45.16
N GLY A 51 -2.88 29.83 44.79
CA GLY A 51 -2.61 30.40 43.47
C GLY A 51 -1.15 30.79 43.27
N GLN A 52 -0.29 29.81 43.00
CA GLN A 52 1.08 30.06 42.54
C GLN A 52 1.08 30.28 41.02
N PHE A 53 1.53 31.47 40.62
CA PHE A 53 1.70 31.87 39.23
C PHE A 53 2.87 31.10 38.59
N SER A 54 2.63 30.48 37.43
CA SER A 54 3.69 29.93 36.59
C SER A 54 3.76 30.69 35.27
N PHE A 55 4.98 31.02 34.83
CA PHE A 55 5.22 31.63 33.52
C PHE A 55 4.86 30.69 32.35
N THR A 56 4.77 29.37 32.58
CA THR A 56 4.34 28.39 31.55
C THR A 56 2.82 28.25 31.43
N SER A 57 2.04 28.66 32.44
CA SER A 57 0.57 28.68 32.40
C SER A 57 -0.01 30.10 32.42
N ALA A 58 0.82 31.11 32.11
CA ALA A 58 0.39 32.51 32.08
C ALA A 58 -0.71 32.79 31.02
N ASN A 59 -0.82 31.95 29.98
CA ASN A 59 -1.88 32.03 28.98
C ASN A 59 -3.28 31.79 29.59
N ASP A 60 -3.41 30.99 30.66
CA ASP A 60 -4.70 30.72 31.31
C ASP A 60 -5.29 31.95 32.03
N TYR A 61 -4.46 32.96 32.32
CA TYR A 61 -4.87 34.19 33.00
C TYR A 61 -5.26 35.33 32.05
N VAL A 62 -4.99 35.21 30.75
CA VAL A 62 -5.32 36.22 29.73
C VAL A 62 -5.86 35.53 28.48
N PRO A 63 -7.20 35.39 28.32
CA PRO A 63 -7.82 34.58 27.26
C PRO A 63 -7.70 35.17 25.84
N SER A 64 -6.81 36.14 25.62
CA SER A 64 -6.65 36.88 24.36
C SER A 64 -5.20 37.29 24.07
N VAL A 65 -4.21 36.50 24.53
CA VAL A 65 -2.82 36.68 24.07
C VAL A 65 -2.72 36.24 22.60
N ILE A 66 -2.63 37.20 21.68
CA ILE A 66 -2.36 36.93 20.26
C ILE A 66 -0.98 36.26 20.14
N SER A 67 -0.97 34.99 19.74
CA SER A 67 0.26 34.22 19.51
C SER A 67 1.14 34.90 18.46
N ARG A 68 2.34 35.34 18.87
CA ARG A 68 3.31 36.00 17.99
C ARG A 68 4.13 35.01 17.13
N HIS A 69 3.68 33.77 16.99
CA HIS A 69 4.46 32.69 16.40
C HIS A 69 3.74 31.99 15.24
N LYS A 70 4.48 31.76 14.14
CA LYS A 70 4.02 31.07 12.92
C LYS A 70 3.34 29.71 13.16
N GLY A 71 3.65 29.04 14.28
CA GLY A 71 3.00 27.77 14.64
C GLY A 71 1.51 27.90 14.94
N GLY A 72 1.10 28.97 15.63
CA GLY A 72 -0.31 29.30 15.85
C GLY A 72 -0.97 29.85 14.58
N GLU A 73 -0.20 30.52 13.72
CA GLU A 73 -0.67 31.02 12.42
C GLU A 73 -1.06 29.85 11.48
N ALA A 74 -0.23 28.80 11.38
CA ALA A 74 -0.53 27.61 10.58
C ALA A 74 -1.79 26.88 11.09
N LEU A 75 -1.87 26.64 12.41
CA LEU A 75 -3.02 26.03 13.06
C LEU A 75 -4.31 26.86 12.83
N GLY A 76 -4.23 28.18 12.99
CA GLY A 76 -5.35 29.10 12.80
C GLY A 76 -5.84 29.15 11.35
N LYS A 77 -4.93 29.21 10.36
CA LYS A 77 -5.29 29.19 8.94
C LYS A 77 -6.01 27.90 8.53
N ILE A 78 -5.51 26.74 8.95
CA ILE A 78 -6.16 25.45 8.67
C ILE A 78 -7.52 25.36 9.37
N THR A 79 -7.61 25.77 10.64
CA THR A 79 -8.87 25.75 11.39
C THR A 79 -9.94 26.65 10.76
N GLU A 80 -9.57 27.85 10.29
CA GLU A 80 -10.52 28.78 9.66
C GLU A 80 -10.93 28.34 8.25
N MET A 81 -10.00 27.77 7.47
CA MET A 81 -10.30 27.13 6.19
C MET A 81 -11.35 26.02 6.36
N LEU A 82 -11.10 25.06 7.28
CA LEU A 82 -12.03 23.97 7.55
C LEU A 82 -13.38 24.48 8.08
N ARG A 83 -13.37 25.52 8.94
CA ARG A 83 -14.59 26.18 9.41
C ARG A 83 -15.39 26.80 8.27
N SER A 84 -14.74 27.23 7.19
CA SER A 84 -15.42 27.76 6.01
C SER A 84 -16.04 26.65 5.16
N GLU A 85 -15.29 25.59 4.86
CA GLU A 85 -15.80 24.43 4.11
C GLU A 85 -16.99 23.77 4.80
N PHE A 86 -16.93 23.57 6.13
CA PHE A 86 -17.99 22.93 6.90
C PHE A 86 -19.22 23.83 7.22
N LYS A 87 -19.37 24.98 6.55
CA LYS A 87 -20.61 25.79 6.64
C LYS A 87 -21.79 25.09 5.97
N GLU A 88 -21.56 24.47 4.82
CA GLU A 88 -22.58 23.75 4.04
C GLU A 88 -22.68 22.29 4.50
N ARG A 89 -23.06 22.10 5.78
CA ARG A 89 -23.20 20.77 6.39
C ARG A 89 -24.65 20.32 6.51
N ASP A 90 -24.84 19.00 6.53
CA ASP A 90 -26.11 18.34 6.82
C ASP A 90 -26.74 18.89 8.13
N PRO A 91 -27.99 19.36 8.11
CA PRO A 91 -28.68 19.87 9.29
C PRO A 91 -28.88 18.83 10.40
N ASP A 92 -28.83 17.52 10.13
CA ASP A 92 -28.97 16.47 11.15
C ASP A 92 -27.66 16.20 11.91
N HIS A 93 -26.54 16.74 11.42
CA HIS A 93 -25.22 16.55 12.00
C HIS A 93 -24.70 17.78 12.75
N GLU A 94 -23.93 17.52 13.80
CA GLU A 94 -23.15 18.51 14.54
C GLU A 94 -21.67 18.22 14.32
N LEU A 95 -20.99 19.18 13.71
CA LEU A 95 -19.55 19.14 13.45
C LEU A 95 -18.85 20.22 14.29
N GLU A 96 -17.74 19.86 14.93
CA GLU A 96 -16.89 20.77 15.67
C GLU A 96 -15.42 20.60 15.24
N LEU A 97 -14.61 21.65 15.49
CA LEU A 97 -13.18 21.66 15.25
C LEU A 97 -12.50 21.97 16.57
N ILE A 98 -11.73 21.01 17.10
CA ILE A 98 -10.99 21.15 18.35
C ILE A 98 -9.51 21.37 18.02
N PRO A 99 -9.01 22.61 17.99
CA PRO A 99 -7.59 22.88 17.79
C PRO A 99 -6.79 22.56 19.05
N ILE A 100 -5.68 21.84 18.87
CA ILE A 100 -4.72 21.48 19.91
C ILE A 100 -3.38 22.11 19.55
N ASN A 101 -2.94 23.10 20.34
CA ASN A 101 -1.67 23.80 20.10
C ASN A 101 -0.54 23.11 20.86
N TRP A 102 0.54 22.73 20.16
CA TRP A 102 1.70 22.08 20.78
C TRP A 102 2.39 22.96 21.83
N LYS A 103 2.29 24.28 21.71
CA LYS A 103 2.90 25.20 22.70
C LYS A 103 2.16 25.26 24.03
N ASP A 104 0.87 24.93 24.04
CA ASP A 104 0.02 24.96 25.24
C ASP A 104 -0.15 23.56 25.86
N THR A 105 0.50 22.53 25.28
CA THR A 105 0.42 21.14 25.74
C THR A 105 1.83 20.57 25.90
N VAL A 106 2.18 20.16 27.11
CA VAL A 106 3.47 19.51 27.40
C VAL A 106 3.56 18.20 26.60
N ASP A 107 4.76 17.89 26.08
CA ASP A 107 5.11 16.69 25.31
C ASP A 107 4.54 16.55 23.87
N LEU A 108 3.78 17.53 23.35
CA LEU A 108 3.44 17.57 21.93
C LEU A 108 4.54 18.23 21.06
N TYR A 109 4.85 17.61 19.92
CA TYR A 109 5.79 18.14 18.93
C TYR A 109 5.12 19.01 17.86
N PHE A 110 3.91 18.66 17.42
CA PHE A 110 3.14 19.37 16.40
C PHE A 110 1.73 19.66 16.91
N SER A 111 1.16 20.78 16.47
CA SER A 111 -0.25 21.10 16.70
C SER A 111 -1.13 20.16 15.87
N ALA A 112 -2.35 19.92 16.34
CA ALA A 112 -3.36 19.16 15.61
C ALA A 112 -4.70 19.90 15.54
N VAL A 113 -5.52 19.58 14.55
CA VAL A 113 -6.95 19.89 14.52
C VAL A 113 -7.71 18.57 14.57
N VAL A 114 -8.56 18.39 15.57
CA VAL A 114 -9.47 17.25 15.62
C VAL A 114 -10.80 17.70 15.03
N VAL A 115 -11.19 17.08 13.91
CA VAL A 115 -12.53 17.23 13.31
C VAL A 115 -13.43 16.22 14.00
N THR A 116 -14.60 16.65 14.48
CA THR A 116 -15.56 15.77 15.17
C THR A 116 -16.91 15.80 14.49
N LEU A 117 -17.65 14.68 14.54
CA LEU A 117 -19.00 14.57 14.00
C LEU A 117 -19.87 13.72 14.92
N ARG A 118 -21.06 14.23 15.26
CA ARG A 118 -22.13 13.47 15.93
C ARG A 118 -23.49 13.79 15.34
N HIS A 119 -24.44 12.88 15.48
CA HIS A 119 -25.80 13.03 14.95
C HIS A 119 -26.74 13.61 16.01
N LYS A 120 -27.49 14.66 15.67
CA LYS A 120 -28.29 15.44 16.63
C LYS A 120 -29.42 14.66 17.31
N ALA A 121 -29.96 13.64 16.63
CA ALA A 121 -31.02 12.80 17.21
C ALA A 121 -30.52 11.79 18.26
N TRP A 122 -29.21 11.61 18.45
CA TRP A 122 -28.65 10.60 19.37
C TRP A 122 -27.30 11.03 19.98
N LEU A 123 -27.22 12.27 20.48
CA LEU A 123 -26.02 12.90 21.03
C LEU A 123 -25.29 12.10 22.12
N ASP A 124 -25.98 11.18 22.79
CA ASP A 124 -25.49 10.30 23.86
C ASP A 124 -24.75 9.05 23.35
N ARG A 125 -24.91 8.67 22.08
CA ARG A 125 -24.43 7.38 21.56
C ARG A 125 -22.96 7.35 21.17
N GLY A 126 -22.42 8.48 20.70
CA GLY A 126 -21.01 8.61 20.39
C GLY A 126 -20.68 9.80 19.51
N VAL A 127 -19.38 10.05 19.37
CA VAL A 127 -18.79 11.05 18.50
C VAL A 127 -17.66 10.42 17.68
N ALA A 128 -17.72 10.55 16.37
CA ALA A 128 -16.64 10.17 15.48
C ALA A 128 -15.62 11.31 15.39
N TYR A 129 -14.32 11.01 15.31
CA TYR A 129 -13.27 12.03 15.21
C TYR A 129 -12.14 11.66 14.24
N TYR A 130 -11.62 12.66 13.52
CA TYR A 130 -10.49 12.56 12.61
C TYR A 130 -9.40 13.54 13.00
N THR A 131 -8.14 13.09 13.07
CA THR A 131 -7.02 13.92 13.56
C THR A 131 -6.15 14.44 12.42
N LEU A 132 -6.01 15.76 12.30
CA LEU A 132 -5.13 16.43 11.34
C LEU A 132 -3.89 16.95 12.05
N ILE A 133 -2.73 16.33 11.85
CA ILE A 133 -1.44 16.78 12.39
C ILE A 133 -0.87 17.88 11.49
N ILE A 134 -0.62 19.07 12.02
CA ILE A 134 -0.23 20.24 11.23
C ILE A 134 1.30 20.36 11.21
N GLU A 135 1.95 19.85 10.17
CA GLU A 135 3.43 19.85 10.05
C GLU A 135 4.03 21.26 10.08
N GLY A 136 3.35 22.23 9.46
CA GLY A 136 3.76 23.64 9.45
C GLY A 136 3.76 24.31 10.84
N SER A 137 3.24 23.66 11.89
CA SER A 137 3.11 24.25 13.22
C SER A 137 4.44 24.29 14.02
N ALA A 138 5.41 23.44 13.70
CA ALA A 138 6.70 23.33 14.37
C ALA A 138 7.86 23.16 13.34
N PRO A 139 9.14 23.19 13.76
CA PRO A 139 10.25 22.79 12.89
C PRO A 139 10.12 21.34 12.40
N ALA A 140 10.85 20.97 11.34
CA ALA A 140 10.95 19.57 10.93
C ALA A 140 11.71 18.74 11.99
N LEU A 141 11.42 17.45 12.07
CA LEU A 141 12.17 16.53 12.93
C LEU A 141 13.56 16.30 12.37
N GLU A 142 14.58 16.33 13.23
CA GLU A 142 15.94 15.96 12.84
C GLU A 142 16.08 14.43 12.80
N SER A 143 16.75 13.93 11.75
CA SER A 143 17.14 12.52 11.64
C SER A 143 18.16 12.15 12.72
N VAL A 144 18.12 10.90 13.20
CA VAL A 144 18.94 10.45 14.33
C VAL A 144 19.88 9.33 13.89
N SER A 145 21.16 9.44 14.20
CA SER A 145 22.12 8.34 13.97
C SER A 145 21.95 7.24 15.02
N ARG A 146 21.73 5.99 14.59
CA ARG A 146 21.60 4.81 15.46
C ARG A 146 22.56 3.71 15.00
N PHE A 147 23.14 2.98 15.95
CA PHE A 147 23.91 1.77 15.68
C PHE A 147 23.00 0.54 15.70
N VAL A 148 22.90 -0.20 14.59
CA VAL A 148 22.01 -1.35 14.39
C VAL A 148 22.73 -2.42 13.58
N ALA A 149 22.75 -3.67 14.06
CA ALA A 149 23.36 -4.82 13.36
C ALA A 149 24.80 -4.55 12.84
N ASN A 150 25.62 -3.91 13.69
CA ASN A 150 27.00 -3.47 13.40
C ASN A 150 27.16 -2.37 12.33
N GLU A 151 26.06 -1.79 11.82
CA GLU A 151 26.08 -0.62 10.92
C GLU A 151 25.60 0.64 11.66
N THR A 152 26.19 1.81 11.38
CA THR A 152 25.62 3.10 11.79
C THR A 152 24.65 3.56 10.71
N ILE A 153 23.37 3.66 11.05
CA ILE A 153 22.30 4.10 10.15
C ILE A 153 21.81 5.49 10.52
N THR A 154 21.36 6.24 9.52
CA THR A 154 20.55 7.44 9.72
C THR A 154 19.08 7.01 9.79
N GLU A 155 18.46 7.16 10.96
CA GLU A 155 17.05 6.91 11.20
C GLU A 155 16.26 8.18 10.87
N LEU A 156 15.57 8.16 9.73
CA LEU A 156 14.65 9.20 9.29
C LEU A 156 13.46 9.29 10.25
N ARG A 157 13.12 10.50 10.70
CA ARG A 157 11.96 10.79 11.54
C ARG A 157 11.01 11.72 10.80
N LEU A 158 9.75 11.34 10.68
CA LEU A 158 8.74 12.05 9.91
C LEU A 158 7.59 12.50 10.81
N THR A 159 6.84 13.49 10.37
CA THR A 159 5.72 14.07 11.14
C THR A 159 4.68 13.02 11.56
N GLY A 160 4.46 11.99 10.73
CA GLY A 160 3.61 10.85 11.05
C GLY A 160 4.06 10.02 12.27
N ASP A 161 5.37 9.96 12.57
CA ASP A 161 5.89 9.25 13.76
C ASP A 161 5.45 9.92 15.08
N THR A 162 4.84 11.12 15.02
CA THR A 162 4.24 11.80 16.18
C THR A 162 2.79 11.38 16.44
N ASN A 163 2.18 10.57 15.57
CA ASN A 163 0.96 9.81 15.88
C ASN A 163 1.29 8.67 16.85
N ASN A 164 1.44 9.03 18.12
CA ASN A 164 1.84 8.12 19.18
C ASN A 164 0.88 8.22 20.38
N GLN A 165 1.19 7.49 21.46
CA GLN A 165 0.33 7.47 22.64
C GLN A 165 0.16 8.85 23.32
N ILE A 166 1.13 9.76 23.18
CA ILE A 166 1.05 11.12 23.74
C ILE A 166 -0.02 11.94 23.00
N LEU A 167 0.05 11.97 21.66
CA LEU A 167 -0.96 12.65 20.85
C LEU A 167 -2.36 12.04 21.08
N ASN A 168 -2.46 10.71 21.03
CA ASN A 168 -3.74 10.01 21.19
C ASN A 168 -4.36 10.21 22.59
N ASN A 169 -3.54 10.28 23.65
CA ASN A 169 -4.02 10.61 24.99
C ASN A 169 -4.50 12.06 25.08
N GLU A 170 -3.79 13.03 24.49
CA GLU A 170 -4.24 14.42 24.51
C GLU A 170 -5.52 14.63 23.68
N VAL A 171 -5.64 13.99 22.51
CA VAL A 171 -6.87 14.02 21.71
C VAL A 171 -8.06 13.51 22.54
N ARG A 172 -7.93 12.36 23.22
CA ARG A 172 -8.97 11.83 24.13
C ARG A 172 -9.25 12.77 25.30
N ASN A 173 -8.23 13.36 25.92
CA ASN A 173 -8.39 14.33 27.01
C ASN A 173 -9.14 15.60 26.58
N ARG A 174 -9.01 16.01 25.31
CA ARG A 174 -9.72 17.14 24.73
C ARG A 174 -11.16 16.76 24.37
N LEU A 175 -11.35 15.59 23.74
CA LEU A 175 -12.67 15.04 23.44
C LEU A 175 -13.51 14.86 24.70
N GLU A 176 -12.97 14.30 25.78
CA GLU A 176 -13.71 14.07 27.03
C GLU A 176 -14.13 15.38 27.73
N LYS A 177 -13.42 16.49 27.50
CA LYS A 177 -13.80 17.82 28.01
C LYS A 177 -14.98 18.43 27.25
N VAL A 178 -15.15 18.09 25.97
CA VAL A 178 -16.20 18.62 25.08
C VAL A 178 -17.42 17.69 25.06
N TYR A 179 -17.19 16.38 25.08
CA TYR A 179 -18.19 15.30 25.01
C TYR A 179 -18.02 14.33 26.20
N PRO A 180 -18.25 14.79 27.44
CA PRO A 180 -18.05 13.96 28.63
C PRO A 180 -18.98 12.76 28.65
N MET A 181 -18.46 11.59 29.02
CA MET A 181 -19.18 10.31 29.11
C MET A 181 -19.77 9.78 27.78
N VAL A 182 -19.40 10.36 26.63
CA VAL A 182 -19.87 9.93 25.30
C VAL A 182 -18.81 9.02 24.64
N PRO A 183 -19.18 7.88 24.04
CA PRO A 183 -18.24 7.02 23.31
C PRO A 183 -17.48 7.77 22.20
N GLN A 184 -16.18 7.59 22.12
CA GLN A 184 -15.30 8.28 21.16
C GLN A 184 -14.80 7.29 20.11
N TRP A 185 -15.12 7.50 18.83
CA TRP A 185 -14.76 6.62 17.73
C TRP A 185 -13.75 7.28 16.80
N GLY A 186 -12.54 6.71 16.72
CA GLY A 186 -11.49 7.23 15.84
C GLY A 186 -11.75 6.84 14.38
N ALA A 187 -11.64 7.80 13.48
CA ALA A 187 -11.83 7.61 12.03
C ALA A 187 -10.51 7.73 11.22
N GLY A 188 -9.36 7.69 11.90
CA GLY A 188 -8.03 7.81 11.30
C GLY A 188 -7.34 9.16 11.54
N VAL A 189 -6.21 9.34 10.85
CA VAL A 189 -5.26 10.45 11.07
C VAL A 189 -4.52 10.81 9.78
N CYS A 190 -4.33 12.10 9.55
CA CYS A 190 -3.63 12.63 8.38
C CYS A 190 -2.62 13.70 8.79
N VAL A 191 -1.45 13.72 8.16
CA VAL A 191 -0.51 14.85 8.25
C VAL A 191 -0.88 15.86 7.18
N VAL A 192 -1.14 17.10 7.60
CA VAL A 192 -1.27 18.27 6.72
C VAL A 192 0.14 18.84 6.50
N PRO A 193 0.68 18.78 5.25
CA PRO A 193 2.07 19.15 4.94
C PRO A 193 2.40 20.61 5.22
N ARG A 194 3.69 20.91 5.40
CA ARG A 194 4.18 22.30 5.57
C ARG A 194 3.91 23.20 4.36
N ASP A 195 3.93 22.65 3.15
CA ASP A 195 3.65 23.37 1.89
C ASP A 195 2.17 23.34 1.46
N PHE A 196 1.28 22.80 2.30
CA PHE A 196 -0.17 22.87 2.07
C PHE A 196 -0.66 24.31 1.98
N ASN A 197 -1.35 24.65 0.89
CA ASN A 197 -1.88 25.99 0.65
C ASN A 197 -3.38 26.07 1.02
N PRO A 198 -3.76 26.63 2.18
CA PRO A 198 -5.18 26.77 2.58
C PRO A 198 -5.97 27.78 1.75
N ALA A 199 -5.32 28.56 0.87
CA ALA A 199 -5.99 29.46 -0.07
C ALA A 199 -6.31 28.80 -1.42
N ASN A 200 -5.94 27.53 -1.63
CA ASN A 200 -6.40 26.75 -2.77
C ASN A 200 -7.75 26.09 -2.42
N GLU A 201 -8.85 26.68 -2.88
CA GLU A 201 -10.22 26.23 -2.59
C GLU A 201 -10.45 24.75 -2.94
N GLU A 202 -9.94 24.26 -4.07
CA GLU A 202 -10.09 22.85 -4.47
C GLU A 202 -9.39 21.89 -3.48
N LEU A 203 -8.21 22.29 -2.99
CA LEU A 203 -7.43 21.48 -2.06
C LEU A 203 -7.96 21.57 -0.63
N ALA A 204 -8.41 22.76 -0.21
CA ALA A 204 -9.15 22.98 1.03
C ALA A 204 -10.39 22.09 1.10
N HIS A 205 -11.21 22.12 0.04
CA HIS A 205 -12.40 21.29 -0.10
C HIS A 205 -12.09 19.79 -0.02
N LYS A 206 -11.08 19.31 -0.77
CA LYS A 206 -10.64 17.91 -0.73
C LYS A 206 -10.24 17.44 0.67
N LEU A 207 -9.49 18.26 1.42
CA LEU A 207 -9.10 17.94 2.79
C LEU A 207 -10.32 17.91 3.75
N ALA A 208 -11.23 18.88 3.62
CA ALA A 208 -12.45 18.94 4.41
C ALA A 208 -13.38 17.74 4.14
N VAL A 209 -13.61 17.40 2.87
CA VAL A 209 -14.41 16.24 2.45
C VAL A 209 -13.78 14.93 2.93
N CYS A 210 -12.45 14.79 2.87
CA CYS A 210 -11.74 13.63 3.41
C CYS A 210 -12.03 13.43 4.91
N ALA A 211 -11.79 14.46 5.74
CA ALA A 211 -12.03 14.38 7.18
C ALA A 211 -13.51 14.21 7.54
N GLY A 212 -14.40 14.92 6.84
CA GLY A 212 -15.85 14.83 7.04
C GLY A 212 -16.42 13.45 6.69
N ASN A 213 -16.03 12.89 5.54
CA ASN A 213 -16.44 11.55 5.12
C ASN A 213 -15.90 10.49 6.07
N ALA A 214 -14.63 10.59 6.50
CA ALA A 214 -14.05 9.68 7.48
C ALA A 214 -14.90 9.61 8.77
N CYS A 215 -15.23 10.78 9.35
CA CYS A 215 -16.11 10.84 10.52
C CYS A 215 -17.53 10.32 10.21
N SER A 216 -18.10 10.65 9.05
CA SER A 216 -19.44 10.21 8.65
C SER A 216 -19.55 8.70 8.47
N SER A 217 -18.51 8.05 7.95
CA SER A 217 -18.44 6.60 7.76
C SER A 217 -18.42 5.87 9.11
N GLU A 218 -17.54 6.29 10.03
CA GLU A 218 -17.47 5.67 11.37
C GLU A 218 -18.71 5.98 12.22
N LEU A 219 -19.29 7.18 12.08
CA LEU A 219 -20.58 7.53 12.70
C LEU A 219 -21.72 6.64 12.17
N SER A 220 -21.75 6.37 10.85
CA SER A 220 -22.77 5.53 10.22
C SER A 220 -22.66 4.06 10.65
N ARG A 221 -21.44 3.55 10.79
CA ARG A 221 -21.15 2.19 11.28
C ARG A 221 -21.70 1.93 12.68
N ASN A 222 -21.71 2.94 13.54
CA ASN A 222 -22.19 2.86 14.92
C ASN A 222 -23.66 3.32 15.09
N LYS A 223 -24.42 3.47 13.99
CA LYS A 223 -25.79 4.00 13.99
C LYS A 223 -26.79 3.12 14.78
N PRO A 224 -27.60 3.70 15.67
CA PRO A 224 -28.69 2.98 16.35
C PRO A 224 -29.73 2.41 15.37
N GLY A 225 -30.19 1.19 15.61
CA GLY A 225 -31.14 0.48 14.74
C GLY A 225 -30.49 -0.44 13.71
N GLY A 226 -29.15 -0.45 13.64
CA GLY A 226 -28.38 -1.33 12.75
C GLY A 226 -27.76 -0.56 11.59
N TRP A 227 -26.47 -0.80 11.37
CA TRP A 227 -25.80 -0.42 10.14
C TRP A 227 -26.10 -1.45 9.05
N HIS A 228 -26.25 -0.97 7.82
CA HIS A 228 -26.37 -1.80 6.63
C HIS A 228 -25.26 -1.32 5.69
N ASP A 229 -24.29 -2.19 5.41
CA ASP A 229 -23.26 -1.92 4.41
C ASP A 229 -23.89 -1.96 2.99
N LEU A 230 -23.09 -1.67 1.97
CA LEU A 230 -23.41 -1.97 0.59
C LEU A 230 -23.69 -3.48 0.46
N ASN A 231 -24.92 -3.87 0.12
CA ASN A 231 -25.28 -5.22 -0.28
C ASN A 231 -25.61 -5.23 -1.77
N LEU A 232 -24.88 -6.04 -2.54
CA LEU A 232 -25.06 -6.09 -3.99
C LEU A 232 -26.35 -6.79 -4.42
N ALA A 233 -26.96 -7.63 -3.58
CA ALA A 233 -28.24 -8.28 -3.88
C ALA A 233 -29.43 -7.30 -3.88
N ASP A 234 -29.28 -6.14 -3.24
CA ASP A 234 -30.31 -5.10 -3.17
C ASP A 234 -30.27 -4.16 -4.40
N ALA A 235 -29.31 -4.34 -5.32
CA ALA A 235 -29.23 -3.61 -6.58
C ALA A 235 -30.47 -3.85 -7.46
N VAL A 236 -31.00 -2.79 -8.08
CA VAL A 236 -32.21 -2.88 -8.89
C VAL A 236 -31.96 -3.77 -10.11
N GLY A 237 -32.81 -4.77 -10.30
CA GLY A 237 -32.70 -5.71 -11.42
C GLY A 237 -32.65 -4.99 -12.77
N ASN A 238 -31.59 -5.30 -13.54
CA ASN A 238 -31.16 -4.75 -14.84
C ASN A 238 -30.03 -3.70 -14.82
N GLU A 239 -29.54 -3.26 -13.65
CA GLU A 239 -28.29 -2.48 -13.63
C GLU A 239 -27.08 -3.34 -13.99
N VAL A 240 -26.25 -2.83 -14.91
CA VAL A 240 -25.02 -3.49 -15.37
C VAL A 240 -23.84 -2.63 -14.95
N LEU A 241 -22.99 -3.17 -14.07
CA LEU A 241 -21.76 -2.51 -13.66
C LEU A 241 -20.75 -2.58 -14.81
N THR A 242 -20.19 -1.45 -15.19
CA THR A 242 -19.16 -1.37 -16.24
C THR A 242 -17.83 -1.03 -15.58
N VAL A 243 -16.87 -1.95 -15.65
CA VAL A 243 -15.52 -1.81 -15.12
C VAL A 243 -14.61 -1.32 -16.25
N ARG A 244 -14.06 -0.11 -16.08
CA ARG A 244 -13.23 0.59 -17.07
C ARG A 244 -11.80 0.75 -16.56
N PRO A 245 -10.86 -0.15 -16.92
CA PRO A 245 -9.45 0.02 -16.67
C PRO A 245 -8.81 0.97 -17.70
N LYS A 246 -8.11 1.99 -17.20
CA LYS A 246 -7.33 2.99 -17.93
C LYS A 246 -5.87 2.87 -17.53
N PHE A 247 -4.98 2.92 -18.52
CA PHE A 247 -3.52 2.78 -18.36
C PHE A 247 -2.81 4.04 -18.80
N GLY A 248 -1.61 4.27 -18.27
CA GLY A 248 -0.73 5.37 -18.69
C GLY A 248 -1.07 6.73 -18.07
N ASN A 249 -1.84 6.77 -16.99
CA ASN A 249 -1.79 7.95 -16.11
C ASN A 249 -0.49 7.86 -15.32
N GLU A 250 0.30 8.91 -15.22
CA GLU A 250 1.54 8.82 -14.43
C GLU A 250 1.22 8.96 -12.92
N GLN A 251 0.48 9.99 -12.56
CA GLN A 251 0.16 10.30 -11.17
C GLN A 251 -1.16 11.06 -11.00
N ILE A 252 -1.65 11.05 -9.77
CA ILE A 252 -2.75 11.88 -9.26
C ILE A 252 -2.24 12.73 -8.10
N TYR A 253 -3.08 13.60 -7.54
CA TYR A 253 -2.81 14.32 -6.30
C TYR A 253 -3.83 13.93 -5.23
N ASN A 254 -3.37 13.58 -4.03
CA ASN A 254 -4.24 13.21 -2.91
C ASN A 254 -4.87 14.43 -2.21
N ALA A 255 -5.65 14.20 -1.14
CA ALA A 255 -6.38 15.26 -0.43
C ALA A 255 -5.48 16.31 0.26
N VAL A 256 -4.17 16.06 0.38
CA VAL A 256 -3.18 17.02 0.90
C VAL A 256 -2.25 17.60 -0.19
N GLY A 257 -2.47 17.25 -1.45
CA GLY A 257 -1.76 17.84 -2.59
C GLY A 257 -0.40 17.20 -2.89
N HIS A 258 -0.11 16.02 -2.32
CA HIS A 258 1.07 15.24 -2.70
C HIS A 258 0.80 14.39 -3.95
N PRO A 259 1.78 14.23 -4.85
CA PRO A 259 1.66 13.33 -5.97
C PRO A 259 1.59 11.87 -5.49
N VAL A 260 0.75 11.08 -6.13
CA VAL A 260 0.54 9.66 -5.88
C VAL A 260 0.58 8.89 -7.20
N ARG A 261 1.45 7.87 -7.32
CA ARG A 261 1.59 7.06 -8.53
C ARG A 261 0.30 6.30 -8.85
N ALA A 262 -0.13 6.36 -10.11
CA ALA A 262 -1.45 5.89 -10.55
C ALA A 262 -1.47 5.32 -11.98
N ASP A 263 -0.42 4.57 -12.36
CA ASP A 263 -0.24 3.89 -13.66
C ASP A 263 -1.50 3.22 -14.22
N VAL A 264 -2.33 2.69 -13.31
CA VAL A 264 -3.63 2.08 -13.58
C VAL A 264 -4.72 2.80 -12.78
N GLU A 265 -5.77 3.23 -13.46
CA GLU A 265 -7.04 3.68 -12.87
C GLU A 265 -8.14 2.70 -13.30
N ILE A 266 -8.95 2.21 -12.37
CA ILE A 266 -10.10 1.34 -12.65
C ILE A 266 -11.33 1.99 -12.03
N ARG A 267 -12.32 2.28 -12.88
CA ARG A 267 -13.62 2.82 -12.45
C ARG A 267 -14.70 1.76 -12.63
N THR A 268 -15.51 1.56 -11.60
CA THR A 268 -16.78 0.84 -11.73
C THR A 268 -17.89 1.86 -11.87
N THR A 269 -18.57 1.87 -13.01
CA THR A 269 -19.63 2.83 -13.33
C THR A 269 -20.97 2.15 -13.61
N VAL A 270 -22.06 2.82 -13.24
CA VAL A 270 -23.42 2.51 -13.72
C VAL A 270 -23.75 3.47 -14.86
N PRO A 271 -24.23 2.99 -16.02
CA PRO A 271 -24.61 3.85 -17.13
C PRO A 271 -25.79 4.74 -16.75
N GLY A 272 -25.73 6.02 -17.11
CA GLY A 272 -26.84 6.95 -16.84
C GLY A 272 -28.11 6.58 -17.62
N GLN A 273 -29.29 6.87 -17.07
CA GLN A 273 -30.55 6.70 -17.79
C GLN A 273 -30.82 7.90 -18.70
N LEU A 274 -31.27 7.63 -19.94
CA LEU A 274 -31.81 8.65 -20.85
C LEU A 274 -33.16 9.15 -20.33
N VAL A 275 -33.28 10.45 -20.06
CA VAL A 275 -34.57 11.08 -19.74
C VAL A 275 -35.42 11.13 -21.02
N GLN A 276 -36.48 10.33 -21.05
CA GLN A 276 -37.34 10.18 -22.22
C GLN A 276 -38.01 11.51 -22.58
N GLY A 277 -37.60 12.10 -23.71
CA GLY A 277 -38.12 13.39 -24.21
C GLY A 277 -37.06 14.50 -24.40
N GLN A 278 -35.82 14.33 -23.92
CA GLN A 278 -34.72 15.26 -24.22
C GLN A 278 -33.71 14.61 -25.19
N GLN A 279 -33.70 15.07 -26.44
CA GLN A 279 -32.78 14.55 -27.48
C GLN A 279 -31.32 14.99 -27.29
N ASP A 280 -31.06 16.05 -26.52
CA ASP A 280 -29.72 16.60 -26.23
C ASP A 280 -29.24 16.36 -24.78
N ALA A 281 -29.92 15.49 -24.01
CA ALA A 281 -29.51 15.20 -22.64
C ALA A 281 -28.23 14.35 -22.63
N ALA A 282 -27.09 14.96 -22.28
CA ALA A 282 -25.83 14.25 -22.09
C ALA A 282 -25.94 13.23 -20.94
N VAL A 283 -26.03 11.94 -21.30
CA VAL A 283 -26.00 10.83 -20.35
C VAL A 283 -24.66 10.83 -19.64
N ARG A 284 -24.67 11.00 -18.32
CA ARG A 284 -23.48 10.90 -17.47
C ARG A 284 -23.50 9.58 -16.72
N ASP A 285 -22.49 8.76 -16.96
CA ASP A 285 -22.24 7.57 -16.17
C ASP A 285 -21.89 7.97 -14.74
N THR A 286 -22.41 7.23 -13.75
CA THR A 286 -22.10 7.46 -12.34
C THR A 286 -20.99 6.52 -11.91
N THR A 287 -19.86 7.06 -11.45
CA THR A 287 -18.84 6.26 -10.76
C THR A 287 -19.40 5.80 -9.41
N VAL A 288 -19.32 4.50 -9.16
CA VAL A 288 -19.67 3.87 -7.88
C VAL A 288 -18.40 3.67 -7.07
N THR A 289 -17.42 2.97 -7.65
CA THR A 289 -16.11 2.74 -7.03
C THR A 289 -14.96 3.08 -7.96
N LEU A 290 -13.82 3.38 -7.34
CA LEU A 290 -12.59 3.79 -7.97
C LEU A 290 -11.43 3.12 -7.24
N VAL A 291 -10.57 2.42 -7.97
CA VAL A 291 -9.25 1.99 -7.47
C VAL A 291 -8.17 2.52 -8.39
N ARG A 292 -7.09 3.04 -7.81
CA ARG A 292 -5.92 3.52 -8.52
C ARG A 292 -4.67 2.92 -7.92
N GLY A 293 -3.65 2.75 -8.73
CA GLY A 293 -2.42 2.12 -8.29
C GLY A 293 -1.43 1.91 -9.42
N PHE A 294 -0.44 1.06 -9.17
CA PHE A 294 0.55 0.65 -10.15
C PHE A 294 0.78 -0.85 -10.11
N VAL A 295 1.40 -1.40 -11.15
CA VAL A 295 1.84 -2.79 -11.16
C VAL A 295 3.33 -2.82 -10.85
N ASP A 296 3.66 -3.48 -9.75
CA ASP A 296 5.01 -3.72 -9.26
C ASP A 296 5.48 -5.12 -9.69
N LEU A 297 6.79 -5.33 -9.80
CA LEU A 297 7.39 -6.62 -10.15
C LEU A 297 8.17 -7.16 -8.94
N VAL A 298 7.68 -8.28 -8.40
CA VAL A 298 8.27 -8.91 -7.22
C VAL A 298 9.18 -10.05 -7.68
N TRP A 299 10.44 -10.04 -7.22
CA TRP A 299 11.37 -11.16 -7.40
C TRP A 299 10.82 -12.43 -6.73
N ALA A 300 10.50 -13.44 -7.54
CA ALA A 300 9.84 -14.68 -7.14
C ALA A 300 10.17 -15.84 -8.11
N PRO A 301 11.47 -16.19 -8.26
CA PRO A 301 11.92 -17.23 -9.19
C PRO A 301 11.33 -18.60 -8.85
N VAL A 302 11.17 -19.44 -9.88
CA VAL A 302 10.77 -20.83 -9.67
C VAL A 302 11.97 -21.66 -9.23
N ASP A 303 11.94 -22.16 -7.98
CA ASP A 303 12.92 -23.12 -7.47
C ASP A 303 12.96 -24.37 -8.36
N GLN A 304 14.09 -24.59 -9.04
CA GLN A 304 14.29 -25.78 -9.86
C GLN A 304 14.40 -27.07 -9.02
N GLN A 305 14.73 -26.94 -7.73
CA GLN A 305 15.13 -28.06 -6.87
C GLN A 305 13.95 -28.84 -6.28
N ASN A 306 12.76 -28.21 -6.16
CA ASN A 306 11.55 -28.79 -5.56
C ASN A 306 10.43 -29.06 -6.59
N GLN A 307 10.78 -29.42 -7.82
CA GLN A 307 9.82 -29.95 -8.80
C GLN A 307 9.66 -31.47 -8.57
N PRO A 308 8.54 -31.97 -8.00
CA PRO A 308 8.33 -33.43 -7.84
C PRO A 308 8.24 -34.16 -9.19
N TYR A 309 8.10 -33.43 -10.30
CA TYR A 309 8.13 -33.94 -11.66
C TYR A 309 9.52 -34.44 -12.12
N ALA A 310 10.60 -34.02 -11.44
CA ALA A 310 11.97 -34.43 -11.80
C ALA A 310 12.25 -35.94 -11.65
N GLN A 311 11.41 -36.69 -10.92
CA GLN A 311 11.50 -38.14 -10.81
C GLN A 311 10.64 -38.92 -11.83
N TRP A 312 9.71 -38.27 -12.53
CA TRP A 312 8.73 -38.95 -13.40
C TRP A 312 8.98 -38.78 -14.90
N VAL A 313 9.87 -37.87 -15.30
CA VAL A 313 10.34 -37.78 -16.70
C VAL A 313 11.58 -38.67 -16.85
N ALA A 314 11.46 -39.75 -17.61
CA ALA A 314 12.62 -40.58 -17.95
C ALA A 314 13.69 -39.73 -18.67
N PRO A 315 15.01 -39.90 -18.38
CA PRO A 315 16.08 -39.03 -18.92
C PRO A 315 16.23 -38.96 -20.45
N GLN A 316 15.43 -39.71 -21.21
CA GLN A 316 15.52 -39.84 -22.67
C GLN A 316 14.57 -38.93 -23.47
N GLN A 317 13.68 -38.17 -22.83
CA GLN A 317 12.78 -37.22 -23.52
C GLN A 317 13.11 -35.74 -23.31
N LEU A 318 14.06 -35.41 -22.42
CA LEU A 318 14.68 -34.09 -22.42
C LEU A 318 15.65 -34.01 -23.60
N GLN A 319 15.29 -33.24 -24.63
CA GLN A 319 16.23 -32.89 -25.70
C GLN A 319 17.45 -32.19 -25.08
N PRO A 320 18.69 -32.56 -25.44
CA PRO A 320 19.88 -31.83 -25.01
C PRO A 320 19.78 -30.37 -25.45
N GLY A 321 19.73 -29.44 -24.50
CA GLY A 321 19.51 -28.00 -24.75
C GLY A 321 18.05 -27.51 -24.69
N GLY A 322 17.09 -28.37 -24.31
CA GLY A 322 15.70 -27.97 -24.09
C GLY A 322 15.50 -27.13 -22.83
N VAL A 323 15.64 -25.80 -22.95
CA VAL A 323 15.34 -24.85 -21.86
C VAL A 323 13.86 -24.89 -21.52
N HIS A 324 13.53 -25.20 -20.27
CA HIS A 324 12.14 -25.17 -19.81
C HIS A 324 11.68 -23.70 -19.60
N PRO A 325 10.49 -23.29 -20.09
CA PRO A 325 10.07 -21.88 -20.02
C PRO A 325 10.06 -21.26 -18.62
N SER A 326 9.90 -22.08 -17.58
CA SER A 326 9.92 -21.62 -16.18
C SER A 326 11.31 -21.19 -15.68
N GLN A 327 12.41 -21.45 -16.40
CA GLN A 327 13.75 -21.06 -15.97
C GLN A 327 13.96 -19.53 -16.02
N TYR A 328 13.27 -18.87 -16.94
CA TYR A 328 13.29 -17.41 -17.14
C TYR A 328 12.20 -16.67 -16.35
N GLN A 329 11.20 -17.37 -15.82
CA GLN A 329 10.12 -16.77 -15.05
C GLN A 329 10.61 -16.41 -13.64
N LYS A 330 11.20 -15.20 -13.53
CA LYS A 330 11.78 -14.66 -12.30
C LYS A 330 10.80 -13.84 -11.46
N TYR A 331 9.73 -13.31 -12.05
CA TYR A 331 8.89 -12.29 -11.39
C TYR A 331 7.43 -12.69 -11.20
N LEU A 332 6.80 -12.11 -10.18
CA LEU A 332 5.34 -12.05 -10.02
C LEU A 332 4.84 -10.60 -10.17
N PRO A 333 3.76 -10.34 -10.92
CA PRO A 333 3.13 -9.04 -11.01
C PRO A 333 2.24 -8.81 -9.78
N ARG A 334 2.39 -7.64 -9.15
CA ARG A 334 1.62 -7.21 -7.99
C ARG A 334 0.94 -5.88 -8.28
N PHE A 335 -0.38 -5.86 -8.38
CA PHE A 335 -1.11 -4.59 -8.42
C PHE A 335 -1.14 -4.00 -7.00
N VAL A 336 -0.53 -2.83 -6.83
CA VAL A 336 -0.50 -2.07 -5.58
C VAL A 336 -1.49 -0.92 -5.71
N ALA A 337 -2.63 -1.05 -5.06
CA ALA A 337 -3.59 0.04 -4.92
C ALA A 337 -3.01 1.12 -4.00
N THR A 338 -2.92 2.34 -4.52
CA THR A 338 -2.48 3.55 -3.80
C THR A 338 -3.67 4.40 -3.36
N GLN A 339 -4.85 4.16 -3.95
CA GLN A 339 -6.14 4.74 -3.55
C GLN A 339 -7.25 3.71 -3.85
N SER A 340 -8.15 3.48 -2.90
CA SER A 340 -9.32 2.61 -3.09
C SER A 340 -10.51 3.23 -2.38
N GLU A 341 -11.47 3.72 -3.16
CA GLU A 341 -12.58 4.56 -2.71
C GLU A 341 -13.91 4.15 -3.36
N SER A 342 -14.99 4.58 -2.72
CA SER A 342 -16.36 4.46 -3.19
C SER A 342 -17.00 5.85 -3.10
N GLU A 343 -17.28 6.47 -4.25
CA GLU A 343 -17.77 7.85 -4.34
C GLU A 343 -19.20 8.00 -3.80
N LYS A 344 -19.94 6.89 -3.66
CA LYS A 344 -21.35 6.86 -3.24
C LYS A 344 -21.59 6.16 -1.91
N VAL A 345 -20.75 5.19 -1.55
CA VAL A 345 -20.92 4.38 -0.35
C VAL A 345 -19.56 4.21 0.32
N PRO A 346 -19.06 5.22 1.06
CA PRO A 346 -17.73 5.23 1.66
C PRO A 346 -17.68 4.30 2.88
N THR A 347 -17.78 3.00 2.63
CA THR A 347 -17.80 1.93 3.63
C THR A 347 -16.75 0.88 3.30
N LEU A 348 -16.52 -0.05 4.22
CA LEU A 348 -15.63 -1.19 3.98
C LEU A 348 -16.17 -2.09 2.85
N GLY A 349 -17.47 -2.35 2.75
CA GLY A 349 -18.08 -3.04 1.60
C GLY A 349 -17.85 -2.31 0.27
N GLY A 350 -17.97 -0.98 0.27
CA GLY A 350 -17.62 -0.14 -0.89
C GLY A 350 -16.14 -0.22 -1.28
N GLN A 351 -15.23 -0.24 -0.30
CA GLN A 351 -13.80 -0.44 -0.53
C GLN A 351 -13.49 -1.86 -1.02
N LEU A 352 -14.15 -2.89 -0.48
CA LEU A 352 -14.03 -4.27 -0.96
C LEU A 352 -14.51 -4.40 -2.41
N LEU A 353 -15.62 -3.77 -2.80
CA LEU A 353 -16.07 -3.70 -4.20
C LEU A 353 -15.06 -2.96 -5.10
N SER A 354 -14.46 -1.88 -4.60
CA SER A 354 -13.36 -1.16 -5.28
C SER A 354 -12.18 -2.10 -5.56
N LEU A 355 -11.70 -2.83 -4.55
CA LEU A 355 -10.60 -3.79 -4.68
C LEU A 355 -10.96 -4.99 -5.58
N VAL A 356 -12.19 -5.51 -5.49
CA VAL A 356 -12.70 -6.58 -6.37
C VAL A 356 -12.63 -6.16 -7.84
N SER A 357 -12.89 -4.90 -8.18
CA SER A 357 -12.80 -4.42 -9.57
C SER A 357 -11.39 -4.58 -10.15
N ALA A 358 -10.33 -4.55 -9.32
CA ALA A 358 -8.96 -4.80 -9.75
C ALA A 358 -8.71 -6.23 -10.25
N ALA A 359 -9.59 -7.19 -9.93
CA ALA A 359 -9.53 -8.53 -10.52
C ALA A 359 -9.65 -8.52 -12.05
N CYS A 360 -10.24 -7.47 -12.65
CA CYS A 360 -10.30 -7.34 -14.11
C CYS A 360 -8.90 -7.33 -14.75
N LEU A 361 -7.87 -6.87 -14.03
CA LEU A 361 -6.48 -6.84 -14.50
C LEU A 361 -5.90 -8.24 -14.73
N SER A 362 -6.39 -9.26 -14.02
CA SER A 362 -5.97 -10.66 -14.24
C SER A 362 -6.44 -11.20 -15.60
N THR A 363 -7.55 -10.69 -16.12
CA THR A 363 -8.17 -11.18 -17.36
C THR A 363 -7.27 -10.90 -18.55
N ASN A 364 -6.88 -11.94 -19.29
CA ASN A 364 -6.00 -11.86 -20.47
C ASN A 364 -4.67 -11.10 -20.21
N MET A 365 -4.15 -11.13 -18.99
CA MET A 365 -2.95 -10.36 -18.58
C MET A 365 -3.08 -8.83 -18.76
N LEU A 366 -4.28 -8.28 -18.61
CA LEU A 366 -4.52 -6.85 -18.80
C LEU A 366 -3.65 -5.94 -17.90
N TRP A 367 -3.20 -6.44 -16.74
CA TRP A 367 -2.16 -5.79 -15.90
C TRP A 367 -0.89 -5.41 -16.68
N ALA A 368 -0.52 -6.17 -17.73
CA ALA A 368 0.68 -5.92 -18.51
C ALA A 368 0.62 -4.59 -19.27
N GLU A 369 -0.57 -4.08 -19.60
CA GLU A 369 -0.73 -2.77 -20.26
C GLU A 369 -0.15 -1.60 -19.44
N ALA A 370 0.08 -1.78 -18.13
CA ALA A 370 0.79 -0.80 -17.28
C ALA A 370 2.27 -0.61 -17.66
N PHE A 371 2.90 -1.65 -18.24
CA PHE A 371 4.30 -1.65 -18.68
C PHE A 371 4.47 -1.38 -20.18
N ARG A 372 3.38 -1.05 -20.91
CA ARG A 372 3.47 -0.87 -22.35
C ARG A 372 4.21 0.45 -22.68
N PRO A 373 5.29 0.42 -23.47
CA PRO A 373 6.06 1.63 -23.80
C PRO A 373 5.21 2.70 -24.50
N ALA A 374 5.34 3.95 -24.03
CA ALA A 374 4.72 5.12 -24.65
C ALA A 374 5.63 5.68 -25.75
N LYS A 375 5.09 5.92 -26.95
CA LYS A 375 5.88 6.28 -28.14
C LYS A 375 6.47 7.71 -28.11
N GLU A 376 6.24 8.47 -27.05
CA GLU A 376 6.57 9.90 -26.95
C GLU A 376 7.84 10.20 -26.11
N ARG A 377 8.39 9.23 -25.37
CA ARG A 377 9.61 9.43 -24.57
C ARG A 377 10.93 9.22 -25.34
N SER A 378 10.88 8.70 -26.57
CA SER A 378 12.04 8.39 -27.42
C SER A 378 12.66 9.62 -28.13
N GLY A 379 12.91 10.70 -27.35
CA GLY A 379 13.42 11.98 -27.86
C GLY A 379 14.64 12.55 -27.12
N GLY A 380 15.16 11.89 -26.08
CA GLY A 380 16.27 12.43 -25.27
C GLY A 380 17.12 11.35 -24.60
N SER A 381 18.24 11.77 -24.01
CA SER A 381 19.18 10.92 -23.26
C SER A 381 18.72 10.58 -21.84
N ASP A 382 17.41 10.56 -21.60
CA ASP A 382 16.82 10.23 -20.30
C ASP A 382 16.48 8.75 -20.23
N VAL A 383 16.69 8.17 -19.05
CA VAL A 383 16.43 6.75 -18.81
C VAL A 383 14.93 6.54 -18.71
N ASP A 384 14.37 5.64 -19.51
CA ASP A 384 12.99 5.19 -19.31
C ASP A 384 12.92 4.22 -18.13
N TRP A 385 12.42 4.70 -16.99
CA TRP A 385 12.26 3.91 -15.77
C TRP A 385 11.22 2.79 -15.91
N LYS A 386 10.39 2.82 -16.97
CA LYS A 386 9.42 1.77 -17.30
C LYS A 386 9.90 0.87 -18.44
N ASN A 387 11.19 0.87 -18.76
CA ASN A 387 11.80 0.01 -19.78
C ASN A 387 11.69 -1.47 -19.39
N ILE A 388 10.61 -2.11 -19.84
CA ILE A 388 10.32 -3.53 -19.62
C ILE A 388 11.39 -4.46 -20.24
N GLY A 389 12.17 -3.98 -21.20
CA GLY A 389 13.30 -4.70 -21.77
C GLY A 389 14.45 -4.95 -20.78
N ALA A 390 14.54 -4.17 -19.69
CA ALA A 390 15.51 -4.37 -18.62
C ALA A 390 15.37 -5.73 -17.92
N LEU A 391 14.19 -6.38 -17.97
CA LEU A 391 13.98 -7.71 -17.39
C LEU A 391 14.93 -8.79 -17.95
N ASN A 392 15.52 -8.59 -19.13
CA ASN A 392 16.52 -9.52 -19.67
C ASN A 392 17.87 -9.47 -18.95
N ILE A 393 18.17 -8.45 -18.13
CA ILE A 393 19.39 -8.43 -17.32
C ILE A 393 19.44 -9.66 -16.41
N GLU A 394 18.33 -10.04 -15.76
CA GLU A 394 18.27 -11.21 -14.87
C GLU A 394 17.63 -12.45 -15.50
N ALA A 395 16.85 -12.29 -16.59
CA ALA A 395 16.40 -13.44 -17.36
C ALA A 395 17.54 -14.05 -18.18
N ASN A 396 18.47 -13.23 -18.69
CA ASN A 396 19.70 -13.62 -19.38
C ASN A 396 19.43 -14.64 -20.51
N PHE A 397 18.59 -14.28 -21.47
CA PHE A 397 18.22 -15.15 -22.60
C PHE A 397 19.43 -15.57 -23.47
N GLU A 398 20.46 -14.73 -23.52
CA GLU A 398 21.73 -15.01 -24.19
C GLU A 398 22.65 -15.99 -23.43
N ASN A 399 22.30 -16.35 -22.19
CA ASN A 399 23.09 -17.21 -21.31
C ASN A 399 24.55 -16.71 -21.15
N SER A 400 24.68 -15.40 -20.93
CA SER A 400 25.92 -14.70 -20.63
C SER A 400 26.66 -15.32 -19.44
N ALA A 401 27.97 -15.52 -19.60
CA ALA A 401 28.84 -16.14 -18.59
C ALA A 401 29.01 -15.31 -17.31
N THR A 402 28.60 -14.04 -17.30
CA THR A 402 28.55 -13.19 -16.09
C THR A 402 27.36 -13.52 -15.18
N GLY A 403 26.40 -14.33 -15.66
CA GLY A 403 25.11 -14.55 -15.02
C GLY A 403 24.03 -13.55 -15.44
N TYR A 404 24.41 -12.43 -16.06
CA TYR A 404 23.51 -11.32 -16.41
C TYR A 404 23.52 -10.99 -17.91
N GLY A 405 22.34 -10.71 -18.45
CA GLY A 405 22.11 -10.32 -19.83
C GLY A 405 22.09 -8.80 -20.07
N VAL A 406 21.78 -8.42 -21.31
CA VAL A 406 21.67 -7.03 -21.78
C VAL A 406 20.19 -6.65 -21.92
N PRO A 407 19.78 -5.41 -21.58
CA PRO A 407 18.41 -4.93 -21.83
C PRO A 407 17.99 -5.13 -23.28
N LEU A 408 16.77 -5.63 -23.48
CA LEU A 408 16.14 -5.63 -24.81
C LEU A 408 15.69 -4.21 -25.17
N ASP A 409 15.74 -3.86 -26.45
CA ASP A 409 15.18 -2.59 -26.92
C ASP A 409 13.64 -2.67 -26.97
N SER A 410 12.99 -2.19 -25.91
CA SER A 410 11.53 -2.07 -25.84
C SER A 410 10.97 -0.83 -26.55
N THR A 411 11.80 0.00 -27.18
CA THR A 411 11.32 1.17 -27.95
C THR A 411 10.91 0.82 -29.38
N LEU A 412 11.30 -0.37 -29.86
CA LEU A 412 10.94 -0.92 -31.16
C LEU A 412 9.41 -1.00 -31.36
N ASP A 413 8.96 -0.83 -32.60
CA ASP A 413 7.53 -0.91 -32.97
C ASP A 413 6.88 -2.25 -32.55
N SER A 414 7.66 -3.32 -32.38
CA SER A 414 7.27 -4.63 -31.85
C SER A 414 6.82 -4.66 -30.37
N PHE A 415 7.00 -3.56 -29.65
CA PHE A 415 6.51 -3.38 -28.29
C PHE A 415 5.29 -2.43 -28.21
N THR A 416 5.04 -1.64 -29.27
CA THR A 416 4.00 -0.59 -29.28
C THR A 416 2.61 -1.10 -29.75
N ARG A 417 1.56 -0.27 -29.59
CA ARG A 417 0.19 -0.60 -30.08
C ARG A 417 -0.01 -0.40 -31.59
N GLN A 418 0.94 0.21 -32.32
CA GLN A 418 0.65 0.77 -33.65
C GLN A 418 0.48 -0.26 -34.78
N ASN A 419 0.77 -1.55 -34.56
CA ASN A 419 0.46 -2.60 -35.51
C ASN A 419 0.05 -3.90 -34.77
N PRO A 420 -1.15 -4.46 -35.04
CA PRO A 420 -1.64 -5.68 -34.38
C PRO A 420 -0.78 -6.93 -34.57
N GLN A 421 0.06 -6.98 -35.62
CA GLN A 421 1.03 -8.08 -35.81
C GLN A 421 2.31 -7.89 -34.98
N ASN A 422 2.64 -6.63 -34.64
CA ASN A 422 3.94 -6.28 -34.07
C ASN A 422 3.98 -6.46 -32.55
N GLY A 423 2.89 -6.17 -31.82
CA GLY A 423 2.82 -6.26 -30.35
C GLY A 423 3.02 -7.66 -29.73
N SER A 424 3.52 -8.64 -30.49
CA SER A 424 3.80 -10.00 -30.02
C SER A 424 5.08 -10.10 -29.18
N GLU A 425 6.10 -9.26 -29.42
CA GLU A 425 7.37 -9.34 -28.67
C GLU A 425 7.20 -8.87 -27.23
N PHE A 426 6.41 -7.81 -27.00
CA PHE A 426 6.00 -7.40 -25.65
C PHE A 426 5.36 -8.56 -24.87
N HIS A 427 4.33 -9.19 -25.43
CA HIS A 427 3.64 -10.30 -24.75
C HIS A 427 4.52 -11.56 -24.59
N LYS A 428 5.44 -11.82 -25.53
CA LYS A 428 6.43 -12.90 -25.40
C LYS A 428 7.38 -12.65 -24.22
N LEU A 429 7.92 -11.43 -24.11
CA LEU A 429 8.79 -11.04 -22.99
C LEU A 429 8.08 -11.15 -21.65
N ILE A 430 6.84 -10.61 -21.57
CA ILE A 430 6.00 -10.72 -20.37
C ILE A 430 5.77 -12.19 -20.01
N ALA A 431 5.39 -13.05 -20.96
CA ALA A 431 5.09 -14.46 -20.69
C ALA A 431 6.33 -15.32 -20.36
N SER A 432 7.53 -14.93 -20.83
CA SER A 432 8.79 -15.64 -20.54
C SER A 432 9.42 -15.21 -19.22
N THR A 433 9.28 -13.94 -18.82
CA THR A 433 9.93 -13.40 -17.60
C THR A 433 9.01 -13.33 -16.39
N ILE A 434 7.71 -13.12 -16.60
CA ILE A 434 6.74 -12.89 -15.54
C ILE A 434 5.73 -14.04 -15.47
N ARG A 435 5.48 -14.54 -14.27
CA ARG A 435 4.45 -15.55 -14.00
C ARG A 435 3.07 -14.91 -14.16
N GLN A 436 2.16 -15.57 -14.87
CA GLN A 436 0.83 -15.03 -15.24
C GLN A 436 -0.17 -15.03 -14.06
N ARG A 437 0.24 -14.58 -12.87
CA ARG A 437 -0.56 -14.66 -11.64
C ARG A 437 -0.45 -13.37 -10.85
N LEU A 438 -1.54 -12.60 -10.85
CA LEU A 438 -1.59 -11.28 -10.21
C LEU A 438 -1.75 -11.41 -8.70
N ALA A 439 -0.94 -10.69 -7.94
CA ALA A 439 -1.22 -10.37 -6.54
C ALA A 439 -1.91 -9.00 -6.43
N VAL A 440 -2.77 -8.81 -5.42
CA VAL A 440 -3.43 -7.53 -5.14
C VAL A 440 -3.03 -7.08 -3.73
N SER A 441 -2.50 -5.87 -3.64
CA SER A 441 -2.04 -5.25 -2.40
C SER A 441 -2.54 -3.82 -2.29
N VAL A 442 -2.56 -3.29 -1.07
CA VAL A 442 -2.91 -1.89 -0.78
C VAL A 442 -1.76 -1.25 -0.01
N ASP A 443 -1.27 -0.11 -0.49
CA ASP A 443 -0.39 0.77 0.26
C ASP A 443 -1.25 1.68 1.15
N ILE A 444 -1.26 1.43 2.45
CA ILE A 444 -2.06 2.18 3.41
C ILE A 444 -1.10 3.10 4.20
N PRO A 445 -1.18 4.44 4.05
CA PRO A 445 -0.36 5.37 4.83
C PRO A 445 -0.55 5.14 6.33
N GLU A 446 0.50 5.33 7.13
CA GLU A 446 0.37 5.31 8.60
C GLU A 446 -0.31 6.57 9.14
N CYS A 447 -0.17 7.68 8.42
CA CYS A 447 -0.92 8.93 8.60
C CYS A 447 -1.16 9.55 7.23
N GLY A 448 -2.39 9.55 6.73
CA GLY A 448 -2.75 10.07 5.41
C GLY A 448 -4.25 10.03 5.12
N PRO A 449 -4.71 10.70 4.06
CA PRO A 449 -6.13 10.73 3.67
C PRO A 449 -6.76 9.32 3.56
N GLU A 450 -5.99 8.35 3.10
CA GLU A 450 -6.43 7.00 2.75
C GLU A 450 -6.52 6.05 3.98
N THR A 451 -6.21 6.52 5.20
CA THR A 451 -6.27 5.70 6.43
C THR A 451 -7.69 5.27 6.81
N ALA A 452 -8.67 6.14 6.60
CA ALA A 452 -9.95 6.12 7.34
C ALA A 452 -10.77 4.83 7.14
N LEU A 453 -10.85 4.32 5.91
CA LEU A 453 -11.59 3.09 5.60
C LEU A 453 -10.69 1.84 5.65
N SER A 454 -9.38 2.03 5.59
CA SER A 454 -8.40 0.97 5.37
C SER A 454 -7.92 0.30 6.67
N GLU A 455 -8.32 0.79 7.84
CA GLU A 455 -7.92 0.23 9.14
C GLU A 455 -8.28 -1.26 9.29
N ALA A 456 -9.42 -1.70 8.73
CA ALA A 456 -9.81 -3.12 8.71
C ALA A 456 -8.74 -4.02 8.08
N ILE A 457 -8.12 -3.54 6.98
CA ILE A 457 -7.10 -4.24 6.21
C ILE A 457 -5.76 -4.23 6.97
N LEU A 458 -5.40 -3.10 7.59
CA LEU A 458 -4.22 -2.99 8.48
C LEU A 458 -4.30 -3.98 9.64
N LEU A 459 -5.43 -3.98 10.37
CA LEU A 459 -5.65 -4.87 11.52
C LEU A 459 -5.60 -6.34 11.09
N ALA A 460 -6.25 -6.71 9.99
CA ALA A 460 -6.24 -8.08 9.47
C ALA A 460 -4.84 -8.57 9.03
N GLY A 461 -3.95 -7.64 8.65
CA GLY A 461 -2.56 -7.94 8.33
C GLY A 461 -1.62 -8.04 9.53
N ASP A 462 -2.06 -7.66 10.74
CA ASP A 462 -1.18 -7.53 11.92
C ASP A 462 -0.59 -8.89 12.36
N SER A 463 0.65 -8.84 12.86
CA SER A 463 1.28 -9.87 13.69
C SER A 463 0.46 -10.22 14.92
N ASP A 464 -0.09 -9.22 15.63
CA ASP A 464 -0.86 -9.46 16.83
C ASP A 464 -2.15 -10.24 16.52
N ALA A 465 -2.46 -11.23 17.37
CA ALA A 465 -3.56 -12.14 17.13
C ALA A 465 -4.94 -11.52 17.43
N GLU A 466 -5.03 -10.56 18.35
CA GLU A 466 -6.28 -9.90 18.70
C GLU A 466 -6.62 -8.80 17.69
N ASN A 467 -5.63 -8.01 17.25
CA ASN A 467 -5.76 -7.09 16.13
C ASN A 467 -6.20 -7.83 14.86
N ARG A 468 -5.50 -8.92 14.50
CA ARG A 468 -5.84 -9.74 13.33
C ARG A 468 -7.24 -10.32 13.38
N ARG A 469 -7.66 -10.90 14.51
CA ARG A 469 -9.06 -11.38 14.69
C ARG A 469 -10.07 -10.26 14.54
N THR A 470 -9.76 -9.06 15.02
CA THR A 470 -10.65 -7.90 14.92
C THR A 470 -10.77 -7.39 13.48
N GLY A 471 -9.65 -7.22 12.77
CA GLY A 471 -9.67 -6.90 11.34
C GLY A 471 -10.37 -7.98 10.50
N ASN A 472 -10.10 -9.26 10.77
CA ASN A 472 -10.77 -10.37 10.09
C ASN A 472 -12.29 -10.36 10.32
N ARG A 473 -12.77 -10.10 11.54
CA ARG A 473 -14.22 -9.94 11.81
C ARG A 473 -14.83 -8.81 10.98
N MET A 474 -14.15 -7.68 10.86
CA MET A 474 -14.60 -6.54 10.05
C MET A 474 -14.65 -6.89 8.56
N LEU A 475 -13.58 -7.50 8.02
CA LEU A 475 -13.52 -7.92 6.61
C LEU A 475 -14.55 -9.01 6.28
N VAL A 476 -14.74 -10.02 7.14
CA VAL A 476 -15.72 -11.08 6.95
C VAL A 476 -17.14 -10.54 7.07
N GLY A 477 -17.41 -9.63 8.02
CA GLY A 477 -18.70 -8.94 8.16
C GLY A 477 -19.09 -8.21 6.88
N SER A 478 -18.30 -7.22 6.45
CA SER A 478 -18.56 -6.49 5.21
C SER A 478 -18.55 -7.37 3.95
N SER A 479 -17.76 -8.44 3.92
CA SER A 479 -17.83 -9.42 2.81
C SER A 479 -19.14 -10.21 2.80
N MET A 480 -19.70 -10.54 3.97
CA MET A 480 -21.00 -11.19 4.08
C MET A 480 -22.13 -10.22 3.69
N ASP A 481 -22.09 -8.97 4.16
CA ASP A 481 -23.08 -7.95 3.79
C ASP A 481 -23.05 -7.67 2.28
N LEU A 482 -21.85 -7.46 1.71
CA LEU A 482 -21.65 -7.24 0.26
C LEU A 482 -22.17 -8.38 -0.62
N THR A 483 -22.12 -9.62 -0.11
CA THR A 483 -22.44 -10.83 -0.87
C THR A 483 -23.76 -11.49 -0.46
N ASN A 484 -24.60 -10.81 0.34
CA ASN A 484 -25.85 -11.36 0.87
C ASN A 484 -25.67 -12.73 1.55
N GLY A 485 -24.60 -12.85 2.35
CA GLY A 485 -24.25 -14.05 3.13
C GLY A 485 -23.53 -15.17 2.37
N LEU A 486 -23.19 -15.00 1.09
CA LEU A 486 -22.55 -16.04 0.27
C LEU A 486 -21.05 -16.21 0.54
N PHE A 487 -20.36 -15.19 1.06
CA PHE A 487 -18.91 -15.19 1.26
C PHE A 487 -18.39 -16.40 2.05
N VAL A 488 -18.89 -16.64 3.27
CA VAL A 488 -18.39 -17.71 4.15
C VAL A 488 -18.55 -19.11 3.52
N LYS A 489 -19.65 -19.34 2.79
CA LYS A 489 -19.90 -20.59 2.06
C LYS A 489 -18.78 -20.85 1.04
N ASN A 490 -18.48 -19.87 0.20
CA ASN A 490 -17.49 -20.02 -0.88
C ASN A 490 -16.05 -20.02 -0.32
N TYR A 491 -15.76 -19.25 0.71
CA TYR A 491 -14.46 -19.27 1.40
C TYR A 491 -14.17 -20.65 2.03
N MET A 492 -15.13 -21.22 2.77
CA MET A 492 -14.97 -22.55 3.38
C MET A 492 -14.80 -23.65 2.33
N ALA A 493 -15.50 -23.56 1.18
CA ALA A 493 -15.33 -24.52 0.09
C ALA A 493 -13.90 -24.50 -0.51
N LEU A 494 -13.29 -23.31 -0.65
CA LEU A 494 -11.91 -23.19 -1.11
C LEU A 494 -10.90 -23.70 -0.06
N VAL A 495 -11.09 -23.36 1.22
CA VAL A 495 -10.25 -23.87 2.32
C VAL A 495 -10.29 -25.40 2.39
N ASP A 496 -11.49 -26.00 2.36
CA ASP A 496 -11.68 -27.46 2.36
C ASP A 496 -11.03 -28.12 1.12
N THR A 497 -10.95 -27.41 -0.01
CA THR A 497 -10.33 -27.91 -1.25
C THR A 497 -8.81 -27.92 -1.14
N LEU A 498 -8.20 -26.83 -0.67
CA LEU A 498 -6.75 -26.72 -0.47
C LEU A 498 -6.25 -27.67 0.63
N ALA A 499 -7.00 -27.82 1.72
CA ALA A 499 -6.67 -28.76 2.80
C ALA A 499 -6.58 -30.21 2.29
N ARG A 500 -7.49 -30.63 1.39
CA ARG A 500 -7.46 -31.97 0.77
C ARG A 500 -6.30 -32.14 -0.22
N GLN A 501 -5.87 -31.08 -0.89
CA GLN A 501 -4.74 -31.12 -1.82
C GLN A 501 -3.40 -31.24 -1.07
N GLN A 502 -3.23 -30.50 0.03
CA GLN A 502 -1.99 -30.49 0.80
C GLN A 502 -1.88 -31.70 1.75
N HIS A 503 -2.99 -32.13 2.36
CA HIS A 503 -3.00 -33.21 3.35
C HIS A 503 -4.25 -34.10 3.22
N PRO A 504 -4.29 -35.02 2.22
CA PRO A 504 -5.47 -35.86 1.95
C PRO A 504 -5.92 -36.72 3.15
N ASP A 505 -4.99 -37.09 4.05
CA ASP A 505 -5.28 -37.91 5.24
C ASP A 505 -5.65 -37.10 6.50
N ALA A 506 -5.56 -35.76 6.48
CA ALA A 506 -5.67 -34.91 7.68
C ALA A 506 -7.10 -34.43 8.00
N LEU A 507 -8.13 -35.20 7.62
CA LEU A 507 -9.56 -34.88 7.72
C LEU A 507 -10.12 -34.66 9.15
N SER A 508 -9.28 -34.61 10.19
CA SER A 508 -9.68 -34.53 11.60
C SER A 508 -9.22 -33.26 12.33
N ARG A 509 -8.52 -32.33 11.67
CA ARG A 509 -7.94 -31.16 12.34
C ARG A 509 -8.84 -29.94 12.22
N GLN A 510 -9.57 -29.68 13.32
CA GLN A 510 -10.03 -28.39 13.81
C GLN A 510 -10.28 -27.33 12.72
N ARG A 511 -11.56 -27.14 12.34
CA ARG A 511 -11.98 -25.90 11.67
C ARG A 511 -11.56 -24.72 12.55
N LEU A 512 -10.48 -24.06 12.14
CA LEU A 512 -10.11 -22.76 12.68
C LEU A 512 -11.29 -21.81 12.47
N GLN A 513 -11.49 -20.89 13.41
CA GLN A 513 -12.51 -19.87 13.19
C GLN A 513 -12.02 -18.96 12.06
N LEU A 514 -12.92 -18.40 11.25
CA LEU A 514 -12.54 -17.46 10.16
C LEU A 514 -11.63 -16.33 10.66
N GLU A 515 -11.83 -15.94 11.91
CA GLU A 515 -11.06 -14.92 12.61
C GLU A 515 -9.58 -15.29 12.83
N ASP A 516 -9.24 -16.58 12.85
CA ASP A 516 -7.87 -17.09 13.01
C ASP A 516 -7.09 -17.18 11.67
N HIS A 517 -7.78 -17.10 10.54
CA HIS A 517 -7.17 -17.22 9.21
C HIS A 517 -6.36 -15.97 8.84
N ARG A 518 -5.41 -16.08 7.91
CA ARG A 518 -4.73 -14.92 7.32
C ARG A 518 -5.48 -14.48 6.07
N LEU A 519 -6.39 -13.53 6.20
CA LEU A 519 -7.13 -12.93 5.08
C LEU A 519 -6.34 -11.82 4.37
N VAL A 520 -5.37 -11.25 5.11
CA VAL A 520 -4.43 -10.23 4.66
C VAL A 520 -3.06 -10.60 5.22
N THR A 521 -1.99 -10.29 4.48
CA THR A 521 -0.61 -10.36 4.96
C THR A 521 0.02 -8.97 4.83
N ASP A 522 0.42 -8.40 5.96
CA ASP A 522 1.39 -7.29 5.96
C ASP A 522 2.80 -7.84 5.73
N GLU A 523 3.61 -7.12 4.96
CA GLU A 523 4.97 -7.52 4.60
C GLU A 523 6.01 -7.18 5.69
N TYR A 524 5.56 -6.79 6.89
CA TYR A 524 6.38 -6.34 8.02
C TYR A 524 7.44 -5.32 7.60
N ASN A 525 6.98 -4.34 6.83
CA ASN A 525 7.81 -3.39 6.10
C ASN A 525 7.09 -2.04 6.01
N ARG A 526 7.88 -0.96 6.01
CA ARG A 526 7.39 0.41 5.78
C ARG A 526 7.82 0.83 4.39
N ILE A 527 6.87 1.19 3.54
CA ILE A 527 7.08 1.78 2.22
C ILE A 527 7.33 3.28 2.41
N HIS A 528 8.41 3.82 1.83
CA HIS A 528 8.67 5.26 1.84
C HIS A 528 7.57 5.99 1.05
N LEU A 529 6.94 7.00 1.66
CA LEU A 529 6.04 7.94 0.97
C LEU A 529 6.72 9.29 0.81
N GLY A 530 6.38 9.98 -0.28
CA GLY A 530 6.87 11.31 -0.58
C GLY A 530 7.06 11.51 -2.07
N TYR A 531 7.85 12.50 -2.43
CA TYR A 531 8.12 12.83 -3.82
C TYR A 531 9.59 13.17 -4.07
N PHE A 532 10.01 13.12 -5.32
CA PHE A 532 11.26 13.71 -5.78
C PHE A 532 11.03 14.64 -6.96
N ILE A 533 11.99 15.54 -7.21
CA ILE A 533 11.98 16.43 -8.38
C ILE A 533 12.71 15.71 -9.53
N TYR A 534 11.98 15.36 -10.58
CA TYR A 534 12.55 14.76 -11.78
C TYR A 534 13.34 15.80 -12.60
N ARG A 535 14.14 15.36 -13.57
CA ARG A 535 15.02 16.22 -14.39
C ARG A 535 14.26 17.31 -15.15
N THR A 536 12.98 17.08 -15.45
CA THR A 536 12.06 18.05 -16.08
C THR A 536 11.54 19.13 -15.14
N GLY A 537 11.81 19.03 -13.83
CA GLY A 537 11.27 19.89 -12.78
C GLY A 537 9.94 19.40 -12.18
N GLU A 538 9.38 18.30 -12.66
CA GLU A 538 8.13 17.72 -12.13
C GLU A 538 8.34 17.03 -10.77
N LYS A 539 7.39 17.21 -9.83
CA LYS A 539 7.32 16.41 -8.61
C LYS A 539 6.70 15.04 -8.94
N LEU A 540 7.44 13.94 -8.75
CA LEU A 540 6.96 12.57 -8.94
C LEU A 540 6.95 11.80 -7.61
N ASP A 541 5.97 10.91 -7.39
CA ASP A 541 5.90 10.00 -6.22
C ASP A 541 7.18 9.14 -6.12
N ILE A 542 7.77 9.01 -4.92
CA ILE A 542 8.96 8.17 -4.68
C ILE A 542 8.79 6.74 -5.17
N ARG A 543 7.57 6.19 -5.16
CA ARG A 543 7.25 4.85 -5.66
C ARG A 543 7.41 4.68 -7.17
N PHE A 544 7.75 5.73 -7.94
CA PHE A 544 8.28 5.55 -9.30
C PHE A 544 9.65 4.88 -9.33
N ILE A 545 10.41 4.93 -8.22
CA ILE A 545 11.62 4.14 -8.00
C ILE A 545 11.15 2.77 -7.50
N ASP A 546 10.76 1.90 -8.43
CA ASP A 546 10.40 0.51 -8.18
C ASP A 546 11.51 -0.45 -8.66
N TYR A 547 11.25 -1.75 -8.57
CA TYR A 547 12.20 -2.78 -9.00
C TYR A 547 12.60 -2.64 -10.48
N LEU A 548 11.64 -2.30 -11.36
CA LEU A 548 11.89 -2.15 -12.79
C LEU A 548 12.71 -0.88 -13.08
N ALA A 549 12.43 0.22 -12.39
CA ALA A 549 13.19 1.46 -12.49
C ALA A 549 14.66 1.25 -12.07
N LEU A 550 14.89 0.51 -10.99
CA LEU A 550 16.24 0.12 -10.56
C LEU A 550 16.94 -0.76 -11.59
N LEU A 551 16.27 -1.78 -12.11
CA LEU A 551 16.84 -2.65 -13.14
C LEU A 551 17.17 -1.87 -14.44
N ALA A 552 16.33 -0.90 -14.81
CA ALA A 552 16.53 -0.03 -15.98
C ALA A 552 17.64 1.02 -15.80
N THR A 553 17.84 1.54 -14.58
CA THR A 553 18.83 2.60 -14.29
C THR A 553 20.19 2.07 -13.85
N GLN A 554 20.22 1.06 -12.98
CA GLN A 554 21.44 0.51 -12.36
C GLN A 554 21.78 -0.90 -12.83
N GLY A 555 20.81 -1.66 -13.34
CA GLY A 555 20.97 -3.10 -13.57
C GLY A 555 22.25 -3.47 -14.34
N THR A 556 22.61 -2.76 -15.40
CA THR A 556 23.81 -3.07 -16.19
C THR A 556 25.14 -2.66 -15.55
N SER A 557 25.14 -1.68 -14.64
CA SER A 557 26.36 -1.08 -14.07
C SER A 557 26.60 -1.44 -12.60
N ASN A 558 25.55 -1.65 -11.83
CA ASN A 558 25.59 -1.99 -10.42
C ASN A 558 24.44 -2.94 -10.02
N HIS A 559 24.56 -4.20 -10.43
CA HIS A 559 23.63 -5.28 -10.06
C HIS A 559 23.44 -5.43 -8.53
N GLN A 560 24.44 -5.03 -7.72
CA GLN A 560 24.37 -5.16 -6.26
C GLN A 560 23.28 -4.28 -5.65
N ASP A 561 23.01 -3.09 -6.21
CA ASP A 561 21.94 -2.20 -5.72
C ASP A 561 20.54 -2.79 -6.00
N VAL A 562 20.39 -3.56 -7.09
CA VAL A 562 19.13 -4.24 -7.44
C VAL A 562 18.86 -5.39 -6.47
N LEU A 563 19.90 -6.18 -6.14
CA LEU A 563 19.82 -7.23 -5.13
C LEU A 563 19.53 -6.64 -3.74
N GLU A 564 20.29 -5.62 -3.31
CA GLU A 564 20.10 -4.98 -2.01
C GLU A 564 18.71 -4.33 -1.90
N TRP A 565 18.21 -3.72 -2.99
CA TRP A 565 16.83 -3.23 -3.04
C TRP A 565 15.82 -4.34 -2.73
N SER A 566 15.93 -5.49 -3.41
CA SER A 566 15.07 -6.66 -3.15
C SER A 566 15.14 -7.08 -1.69
N ASP A 567 16.36 -7.21 -1.14
CA ASP A 567 16.59 -7.62 0.25
C ASP A 567 15.98 -6.63 1.26
N THR A 568 15.89 -5.34 0.93
CA THR A 568 15.15 -4.38 1.78
C THR A 568 13.65 -4.69 1.88
N PHE A 569 13.09 -5.54 1.02
CA PHE A 569 11.73 -6.04 1.12
C PHE A 569 11.67 -7.49 1.60
N SER A 570 12.48 -8.39 1.03
CA SER A 570 12.38 -9.84 1.25
C SER A 570 13.12 -10.37 2.48
N ASP A 571 14.25 -9.78 2.90
CA ASP A 571 15.02 -10.32 4.03
C ASP A 571 14.46 -9.85 5.38
N VAL A 572 13.47 -10.59 5.89
CA VAL A 572 12.86 -10.37 7.20
C VAL A 572 13.81 -10.54 8.39
N ASN A 573 15.02 -11.11 8.18
CA ASN A 573 16.03 -11.22 9.24
C ASN A 573 16.76 -9.89 9.48
N LEU A 574 16.75 -8.98 8.49
CA LEU A 574 17.32 -7.64 8.66
C LEU A 574 16.37 -6.74 9.47
N PRO A 575 16.86 -6.07 10.53
CA PRO A 575 16.07 -5.11 11.29
C PRO A 575 15.41 -4.07 10.39
N LEU A 576 14.13 -3.77 10.64
CA LEU A 576 13.32 -2.90 9.79
C LEU A 576 13.99 -1.53 9.54
N ASN A 577 14.55 -0.89 10.58
CA ASN A 577 15.24 0.40 10.43
C ASN A 577 16.45 0.34 9.49
N LEU A 578 17.16 -0.80 9.46
CA LEU A 578 18.29 -1.01 8.54
C LEU A 578 17.78 -1.16 7.10
N ARG A 579 16.71 -1.95 6.88
CA ARG A 579 16.06 -2.09 5.57
C ARG A 579 15.56 -0.75 5.02
N ILE A 580 14.92 0.06 5.88
CA ILE A 580 14.43 1.41 5.53
C ILE A 580 15.59 2.35 5.16
N SER A 581 16.67 2.36 5.96
CA SER A 581 17.83 3.23 5.74
C SER A 581 18.61 2.85 4.48
N ARG A 582 18.79 1.55 4.19
CA ARG A 582 19.37 1.07 2.92
C ARG A 582 18.53 1.48 1.72
N ARG A 583 17.21 1.31 1.78
CA ARG A 583 16.31 1.75 0.72
C ARG A 583 16.34 3.25 0.49
N GLN A 584 16.46 4.04 1.56
CA GLN A 584 16.67 5.49 1.49
C GLN A 584 17.97 5.83 0.74
N LYS A 585 19.11 5.23 1.12
CA LYS A 585 20.40 5.44 0.44
C LYS A 585 20.33 5.12 -1.06
N ILE A 586 19.63 4.05 -1.44
CA ILE A 586 19.44 3.66 -2.85
C ILE A 586 18.60 4.71 -3.61
N ILE A 587 17.48 5.18 -3.03
CA ILE A 587 16.65 6.26 -3.60
C ILE A 587 17.50 7.53 -3.80
N GLU A 588 18.20 7.96 -2.75
CA GLU A 588 19.05 9.16 -2.76
C GLU A 588 20.21 9.03 -3.76
N GLY A 589 20.73 7.82 -4.00
CA GLY A 589 21.73 7.54 -5.03
C GLY A 589 21.21 7.68 -6.46
N ILE A 590 19.92 7.38 -6.70
CA ILE A 590 19.30 7.45 -8.03
C ILE A 590 18.89 8.88 -8.39
N VAL A 591 18.20 9.59 -7.48
CA VAL A 591 17.64 10.93 -7.76
C VAL A 591 18.46 12.09 -7.19
N GLY A 592 19.38 11.81 -6.26
CA GLY A 592 20.14 12.80 -5.50
C GLY A 592 19.42 13.19 -4.20
N GLU A 593 20.15 13.15 -3.08
CA GLU A 593 19.70 13.49 -1.72
C GLU A 593 18.89 14.81 -1.64
N ARG A 594 19.30 15.84 -2.38
CA ARG A 594 18.64 17.17 -2.38
C ARG A 594 17.36 17.25 -3.21
N ASN A 595 17.07 16.24 -4.02
CA ASN A 595 15.92 16.20 -4.91
C ASN A 595 14.77 15.36 -4.36
N VAL A 596 14.96 14.60 -3.27
CA VAL A 596 13.92 13.77 -2.63
C VAL A 596 13.35 14.46 -1.40
N THR A 597 12.06 14.21 -1.11
CA THR A 597 11.34 14.70 0.05
C THR A 597 10.44 13.57 0.57
N TYR A 598 10.82 12.99 1.70
CA TYR A 598 10.04 11.98 2.41
C TYR A 598 8.94 12.65 3.24
N THR A 599 7.70 12.16 3.12
CA THR A 599 6.51 12.78 3.74
C THR A 599 5.80 11.85 4.73
N GLY A 600 6.08 10.55 4.67
CA GLY A 600 5.54 9.57 5.61
C GLY A 600 5.96 8.14 5.25
N PHE A 601 5.26 7.18 5.83
CA PHE A 601 5.38 5.77 5.52
C PHE A 601 4.01 5.15 5.26
N ALA A 602 3.97 4.08 4.47
CA ALA A 602 2.81 3.20 4.31
C ALA A 602 3.14 1.76 4.71
N ARG A 603 2.13 1.03 5.16
CA ARG A 603 2.14 -0.44 5.28
C ARG A 603 1.62 -1.02 3.97
N ARG A 604 2.29 -2.06 3.45
CA ARG A 604 1.83 -2.79 2.26
C ARG A 604 1.11 -4.05 2.69
N CYS A 605 -0.21 -4.04 2.54
CA CYS A 605 -1.07 -5.15 2.90
C CYS A 605 -1.50 -5.91 1.64
N THR A 606 -1.05 -7.16 1.51
CA THR A 606 -1.37 -8.05 0.38
C THR A 606 -2.57 -8.93 0.75
N LEU A 607 -3.62 -8.92 -0.10
CA LEU A 607 -4.82 -9.72 0.13
C LEU A 607 -4.52 -11.20 -0.11
N ASP A 608 -5.05 -12.08 0.74
CA ASP A 608 -4.94 -13.52 0.52
C ASP A 608 -5.73 -13.95 -0.73
N ASN A 609 -5.14 -14.89 -1.47
CA ASN A 609 -5.71 -15.46 -2.68
C ASN A 609 -7.02 -16.21 -2.41
N ILE A 610 -7.15 -16.91 -1.28
CA ILE A 610 -8.38 -17.64 -0.91
C ILE A 610 -9.48 -16.62 -0.57
N PHE A 611 -9.17 -15.63 0.26
CA PHE A 611 -10.07 -14.53 0.61
C PHE A 611 -10.61 -13.81 -0.64
N PHE A 612 -9.72 -13.34 -1.51
CA PHE A 612 -10.10 -12.58 -2.69
C PHE A 612 -10.87 -13.43 -3.72
N THR A 613 -10.49 -14.69 -3.91
CA THR A 613 -11.22 -15.62 -4.81
C THR A 613 -12.61 -15.94 -4.27
N ALA A 614 -12.76 -16.16 -2.95
CA ALA A 614 -14.06 -16.39 -2.33
C ALA A 614 -15.01 -15.21 -2.50
N LEU A 615 -14.49 -13.99 -2.40
CA LEU A 615 -15.25 -12.76 -2.61
C LEU A 615 -15.73 -12.66 -4.08
N LEU A 616 -14.84 -12.90 -5.04
CA LEU A 616 -15.19 -12.94 -6.48
C LEU A 616 -16.24 -14.01 -6.81
N MET A 617 -16.09 -15.23 -6.29
CA MET A 617 -17.06 -16.31 -6.45
C MET A 617 -18.44 -15.93 -5.91
N SER A 618 -18.48 -15.25 -4.77
CA SER A 618 -19.73 -14.89 -4.09
C SER A 618 -20.48 -13.76 -4.80
N ILE A 619 -19.74 -12.78 -5.35
CA ILE A 619 -20.32 -11.73 -6.20
C ILE A 619 -20.82 -12.32 -7.53
N ALA A 620 -20.10 -13.27 -8.11
CA ALA A 620 -20.56 -13.99 -9.32
C ALA A 620 -21.83 -14.82 -9.07
N GLU A 621 -21.98 -15.43 -7.89
CA GLU A 621 -23.16 -16.21 -7.50
C GLU A 621 -24.44 -15.34 -7.37
N LEU A 622 -24.29 -14.03 -7.07
CA LEU A 622 -25.40 -13.05 -7.14
C LEU A 622 -25.91 -12.78 -8.57
N LYS A 623 -25.24 -13.31 -9.61
CA LYS A 623 -25.58 -13.14 -11.05
C LYS A 623 -25.52 -11.70 -11.56
N ILE A 624 -24.82 -10.83 -10.83
CA ILE A 624 -24.57 -9.45 -11.23
C ILE A 624 -23.53 -9.46 -12.36
N LYS A 625 -23.84 -8.78 -13.45
CA LYS A 625 -22.96 -8.70 -14.60
C LYS A 625 -22.02 -7.52 -14.45
N MET A 626 -20.72 -7.79 -14.39
CA MET A 626 -19.68 -6.79 -14.58
C MET A 626 -19.17 -6.88 -16.02
N ASN A 627 -19.37 -5.84 -16.82
CA ASN A 627 -18.78 -5.77 -18.16
C ASN A 627 -17.42 -5.09 -18.08
N VAL A 628 -16.37 -5.67 -18.65
CA VAL A 628 -15.07 -4.99 -18.77
C VAL A 628 -15.02 -4.26 -20.10
N ASP A 629 -15.11 -2.94 -20.03
CA ASP A 629 -14.98 -2.04 -21.17
C ASP A 629 -13.53 -1.50 -21.19
N SER A 630 -12.70 -2.16 -22.01
CA SER A 630 -11.27 -1.84 -22.11
C SER A 630 -10.88 -1.48 -23.54
N VAL A 631 -10.26 -0.30 -23.72
CA VAL A 631 -9.75 0.17 -25.01
C VAL A 631 -8.64 -0.74 -25.56
N ALA A 632 -8.02 -1.56 -24.70
CA ALA A 632 -7.04 -2.57 -25.07
C ALA A 632 -7.65 -3.83 -25.75
N GLY A 633 -8.97 -3.97 -25.83
CA GLY A 633 -9.69 -5.19 -26.25
C GLY A 633 -9.44 -5.72 -27.67
N HIS A 634 -8.61 -5.07 -28.49
CA HIS A 634 -8.22 -5.52 -29.84
C HIS A 634 -6.93 -6.38 -29.86
N GLN A 635 -6.74 -7.26 -28.86
CA GLN A 635 -5.65 -8.26 -28.89
C GLN A 635 -6.09 -9.55 -29.59
N PRO A 636 -5.37 -10.04 -30.63
CA PRO A 636 -5.67 -11.34 -31.24
C PRO A 636 -5.42 -12.49 -30.23
N GLN A 637 -6.42 -13.34 -30.03
CA GLN A 637 -6.41 -14.42 -29.02
C GLN A 637 -5.47 -15.58 -29.39
N TYR A 638 -4.16 -15.43 -29.21
CA TYR A 638 -3.20 -16.52 -29.32
C TYR A 638 -3.19 -17.41 -28.06
N ARG A 639 -4.26 -18.19 -27.85
CA ARG A 639 -4.28 -19.24 -26.81
C ARG A 639 -3.36 -20.41 -27.21
N ARG A 640 -2.34 -20.69 -26.39
CA ARG A 640 -1.70 -22.03 -26.31
C ARG A 640 -2.32 -22.81 -25.14
N PRO A 641 -2.41 -24.15 -25.20
CA PRO A 641 -2.85 -24.96 -24.07
C PRO A 641 -1.83 -24.88 -22.93
N ILE A 642 -2.32 -24.73 -21.69
CA ILE A 642 -1.52 -24.65 -20.46
C ILE A 642 -1.59 -26.01 -19.74
N ASN A 643 -0.47 -26.44 -19.14
CA ASN A 643 -0.35 -27.67 -18.38
C ASN A 643 -0.79 -27.43 -16.91
N PRO A 644 -1.79 -28.15 -16.35
CA PRO A 644 -2.54 -27.74 -15.15
C PRO A 644 -1.84 -27.88 -13.78
N PHE A 645 -0.52 -28.08 -13.71
CA PHE A 645 0.17 -28.55 -12.50
C PHE A 645 0.92 -27.51 -11.64
N VAL A 646 0.79 -26.19 -11.88
CA VAL A 646 1.60 -25.15 -11.18
C VAL A 646 0.76 -23.99 -10.64
N ALA A 647 -0.07 -24.26 -9.62
CA ALA A 647 -1.25 -23.44 -9.29
C ALA A 647 -1.41 -22.93 -7.83
N ASP A 648 -0.37 -22.90 -6.97
CA ASP A 648 -0.60 -22.78 -5.50
C ASP A 648 -0.17 -21.49 -4.71
N ALA A 649 -0.06 -20.28 -5.30
CA ALA A 649 0.31 -19.07 -4.50
C ALA A 649 -0.11 -17.66 -5.02
N ALA A 650 -1.01 -17.52 -6.01
CA ALA A 650 -1.49 -16.23 -6.55
C ALA A 650 -2.72 -16.42 -7.48
N LEU A 651 -3.37 -15.36 -7.97
CA LEU A 651 -4.61 -15.52 -8.76
C LEU A 651 -4.35 -16.32 -10.05
N ASP A 652 -5.12 -17.39 -10.27
CA ASP A 652 -5.12 -18.18 -11.51
C ASP A 652 -5.72 -17.34 -12.66
N PRO A 653 -5.09 -17.27 -13.86
CA PRO A 653 -5.65 -16.58 -15.02
C PRO A 653 -7.03 -17.09 -15.48
N GLY A 654 -7.53 -18.21 -14.94
CA GLY A 654 -8.91 -18.70 -15.09
C GLY A 654 -9.97 -18.07 -14.15
N ILE A 655 -9.60 -17.28 -13.13
CA ILE A 655 -10.50 -16.77 -12.06
C ILE A 655 -11.60 -15.80 -12.55
N ASN A 656 -11.66 -15.47 -13.84
CA ASN A 656 -12.74 -14.64 -14.37
C ASN A 656 -14.14 -15.23 -14.06
N LEU A 657 -14.31 -16.56 -13.89
CA LEU A 657 -15.52 -17.21 -13.34
C LEU A 657 -16.87 -16.88 -14.03
N GLY A 658 -16.84 -16.16 -15.16
CA GLY A 658 -18.02 -15.58 -15.80
C GLY A 658 -18.45 -14.21 -15.26
N LEU A 659 -17.74 -13.64 -14.28
CA LEU A 659 -18.04 -12.33 -13.68
C LEU A 659 -17.77 -11.18 -14.67
N PHE A 660 -16.67 -11.23 -15.42
CA PHE A 660 -16.27 -10.18 -16.35
C PHE A 660 -16.54 -10.55 -17.82
N GLY A 661 -17.64 -10.01 -18.36
CA GLY A 661 -18.01 -10.16 -19.77
C GLY A 661 -17.18 -9.27 -20.70
N SER A 662 -16.73 -9.82 -21.84
CA SER A 662 -16.20 -9.04 -22.97
C SER A 662 -17.34 -8.65 -23.91
N SER A 663 -17.48 -7.36 -24.22
CA SER A 663 -18.65 -6.78 -24.88
C SER A 663 -18.59 -6.74 -26.41
N TYR A 664 -17.61 -7.38 -27.05
CA TYR A 664 -17.44 -7.32 -28.52
C TYR A 664 -17.21 -8.69 -29.17
N ALA A 665 -18.15 -9.11 -30.02
CA ALA A 665 -18.10 -10.37 -30.77
C ALA A 665 -18.15 -10.11 -32.28
N GLY A 666 -16.97 -9.84 -32.88
CA GLY A 666 -16.80 -9.81 -34.34
C GLY A 666 -16.55 -11.22 -34.91
N PRO A 667 -16.86 -11.46 -36.21
CA PRO A 667 -16.72 -12.78 -36.81
C PRO A 667 -15.25 -13.17 -37.00
N SER A 668 -14.78 -14.17 -36.23
CA SER A 668 -13.42 -14.70 -36.32
C SER A 668 -13.24 -15.59 -37.56
N GLN A 669 -12.55 -15.10 -38.59
CA GLN A 669 -12.10 -15.95 -39.70
C GLN A 669 -10.90 -16.82 -39.26
N GLN A 670 -11.04 -18.14 -39.37
CA GLN A 670 -9.94 -19.08 -39.17
C GLN A 670 -8.95 -19.01 -40.35
N TYR A 671 -7.70 -18.60 -40.07
CA TYR A 671 -6.58 -18.84 -40.97
C TYR A 671 -5.66 -19.93 -40.41
N GLY A 672 -5.29 -20.90 -41.27
CA GLY A 672 -4.61 -22.13 -40.87
C GLY A 672 -3.11 -21.95 -40.60
N ASN A 673 -2.61 -22.66 -39.57
CA ASN A 673 -1.21 -22.61 -39.15
C ASN A 673 -0.26 -23.36 -40.10
N ARG A 674 0.72 -22.65 -40.69
CA ARG A 674 2.03 -23.20 -41.09
C ARG A 674 3.13 -22.13 -41.05
N ALA A 675 3.97 -22.17 -40.01
CA ALA A 675 5.35 -21.68 -40.05
C ALA A 675 6.14 -22.30 -38.90
N GLY A 676 7.33 -22.83 -39.18
CA GLY A 676 8.24 -23.37 -38.17
C GLY A 676 9.22 -22.32 -37.64
N PHE A 677 9.84 -22.60 -36.50
CA PHE A 677 10.97 -21.82 -36.01
C PHE A 677 12.14 -21.90 -36.99
N ASN A 678 12.69 -20.74 -37.39
CA ASN A 678 14.10 -20.65 -37.75
C ASN A 678 14.63 -19.21 -37.73
N ARG A 679 15.78 -19.07 -37.06
CA ARG A 679 16.86 -18.09 -37.30
C ARG A 679 16.61 -16.61 -36.92
N PHE A 680 17.04 -16.26 -35.70
CA PHE A 680 17.55 -14.93 -35.38
C PHE A 680 18.97 -14.79 -35.96
N MET A 681 19.19 -13.78 -36.81
CA MET A 681 20.47 -13.10 -37.09
C MET A 681 20.16 -11.92 -38.02
N TYR A 682 20.15 -10.71 -37.48
CA TYR A 682 20.97 -9.55 -37.88
C TYR A 682 20.65 -8.36 -36.97
#